data_AF-A0A0B2VN66-F1
#
_entry.id   AF-A0A0B2VN66-F1
#
_cell.length_a   1.000
_cell.length_b   1.000
_cell.length_c   1.000
_cell.angle_alpha   90.00
_cell.angle_beta   90.00
_cell.angle_gamma   90.00
#
_symmetry.space_group_name_H-M   'P 1'
#
loop_
_entity.id
_entity.type
_entity.pdbx_description
1 polymer ?
#
loop_
_entity_poly.entity_id
_entity_poly.type
_entity_poly.pdbx_seq_one_letter_code
_entity_poly.pdbx_strand_id
1 'polypeptide(L)'
;MGSVDQLVHSITPYTTKPIIAHAYVGPFILLYGTWLYLWCGLYGVNDYWELGCIVMAGIGLLQVLTVLFCHWFVAIHCLFTCSYERDVHRATTVKVVPTPNNGWTEMVPLRRTKLLDGRIKLWFEFQKVHYTYDADRKTFRAFELDTNRPMSYFQDSKGLETDEAILEAKQDLGDNQMEMVIPQFMELFKERATAPFFVFQVFCVGLWCLEDMWYYSVFTLMMLMTFEATLVKQQLKNMSEIRNMGNKPYQIYAYRSKRWNRIRSDELLPGDIVSVGIALANPSEADDESTIIRSPADAPPESVQVLVACHSLVRFDEDLVGDPLEKACLNWADWNLTKRIALANPSEADDESTIIRSPADAPPESVQVLVACHSLVRFDEDLVGDPLEKACLNWADWNLTKNDTVIPKKSKMLPLKIFHRYHFSSAMKRMTVIAGYMVPGTSDTKHIVAVKGAPETLKIMIRDKKREEFERELKFAGFVVISCPLKPDTKMIVKEIIDSSHKVVMITGDNPLTACHVAKVLRFTKKSVPTLVLDEPRVCHVIKQGRCTLVTTLQMFKILALNALVLAYSQSVLYLDGIKFSDTQATIQGLLLAACFLFISRSRPLKTLAKQRPIPNIFNAYTLLTVSLQFIVHFGCLLYVVQEAHLAEPREKVDLDAEFKPNLLNSAVYVMAMALQVSTFAVNYRGRPFMESLMENRPMLYSLLFSGSAVFALASGLSPELTEKFELVQLPTQFRNVLVSCVTVDLVACFVVDRILCFLLGDMRA
;
A
#
# COMPACT_ATOMS: atom_id res chain seq x y z
N MET A 1 29.46 25.47 0.15
CA MET A 1 28.95 25.12 -1.20
C MET A 1 27.45 25.02 -1.08
N GLY A 2 26.71 25.90 -1.76
CA GLY A 2 25.23 25.86 -1.74
C GLY A 2 24.71 24.62 -2.47
N SER A 3 23.53 24.14 -2.08
CA SER A 3 22.81 23.11 -2.85
C SER A 3 22.48 23.63 -4.24
N VAL A 4 22.34 22.72 -5.20
CA VAL A 4 21.97 23.07 -6.59
C VAL A 4 20.53 23.57 -6.62
N ASP A 5 19.63 22.88 -5.91
CA ASP A 5 18.24 23.26 -5.70
C ASP A 5 17.73 22.68 -4.36
N GLN A 6 16.41 22.60 -4.17
CA GLN A 6 15.79 22.02 -2.97
C GLN A 6 15.96 20.49 -2.88
N LEU A 7 16.09 19.80 -4.01
CA LEU A 7 16.15 18.34 -4.13
C LEU A 7 17.60 17.81 -4.12
N VAL A 8 18.52 18.52 -4.77
CA VAL A 8 19.86 18.09 -5.10
C VAL A 8 20.89 18.97 -4.43
N HIS A 9 21.75 18.33 -3.62
CA HIS A 9 22.85 18.99 -2.95
C HIS A 9 24.04 19.19 -3.89
N SER A 10 24.45 18.17 -4.64
CA SER A 10 25.59 18.28 -5.55
C SER A 10 25.48 17.32 -6.73
N ILE A 11 26.03 17.75 -7.87
CA ILE A 11 26.08 16.97 -9.11
C ILE A 11 27.54 16.89 -9.55
N THR A 12 28.06 15.68 -9.71
CA THR A 12 29.46 15.45 -10.12
C THR A 12 29.52 14.62 -11.40
N PRO A 13 30.11 15.14 -12.49
CA PRO A 13 30.26 14.40 -13.74
C PRO A 13 31.38 13.35 -13.67
N TYR A 14 31.12 12.19 -14.28
CA TYR A 14 32.02 11.05 -14.34
C TYR A 14 32.06 10.45 -15.75
N THR A 15 33.23 9.94 -16.13
CA THR A 15 33.43 9.13 -17.33
C THR A 15 33.70 7.68 -16.92
N THR A 16 32.99 6.74 -17.54
CA THR A 16 33.17 5.30 -17.33
C THR A 16 34.48 4.83 -17.95
N LYS A 17 35.33 4.16 -17.16
CA LYS A 17 36.59 3.57 -17.63
C LYS A 17 36.30 2.35 -18.53
N PRO A 18 37.25 1.94 -19.39
CA PRO A 18 37.16 0.65 -20.07
C PRO A 18 37.24 -0.51 -19.07
N ILE A 19 36.62 -1.64 -19.39
CA ILE A 19 36.49 -2.81 -18.50
C ILE A 19 37.84 -3.28 -17.93
N ILE A 20 38.90 -3.27 -18.74
CA ILE A 20 40.25 -3.69 -18.33
C ILE A 20 40.81 -2.78 -17.22
N ALA A 21 40.43 -1.50 -17.22
CA ALA A 21 40.87 -0.52 -16.22
C ALA A 21 39.98 -0.51 -14.97
N HIS A 22 38.96 -1.37 -14.88
CA HIS A 22 38.18 -1.54 -13.66
C HIS A 22 39.05 -2.19 -12.58
N ALA A 23 38.94 -1.71 -11.34
CA ALA A 23 39.76 -2.21 -10.23
C ALA A 23 39.55 -3.70 -9.93
N TYR A 24 38.39 -4.26 -10.28
CA TYR A 24 38.07 -5.69 -10.09
C TYR A 24 38.49 -6.58 -11.27
N VAL A 25 39.03 -6.01 -12.36
CA VAL A 25 39.49 -6.74 -13.55
C VAL A 25 41.00 -6.67 -13.68
N GLY A 26 41.56 -5.48 -13.92
CA GLY A 26 42.98 -5.31 -14.22
C GLY A 26 43.92 -5.88 -13.14
N PRO A 27 43.82 -5.43 -11.88
CA PRO A 27 44.61 -5.97 -10.77
C PRO A 27 44.41 -7.47 -10.56
N PHE A 28 43.19 -7.98 -10.76
CA PHE A 28 42.90 -9.40 -10.59
C PHE A 28 43.50 -10.26 -11.71
N ILE A 29 43.57 -9.77 -12.95
CA ILE A 29 44.28 -10.46 -14.05
C ILE A 29 45.76 -10.65 -13.67
N LEU A 30 46.40 -9.61 -13.12
CA LEU A 30 47.78 -9.71 -12.63
C LEU A 30 47.89 -10.67 -11.43
N LEU A 31 46.92 -10.64 -10.52
CA LEU A 31 46.88 -11.53 -9.35
C LEU A 31 46.74 -13.00 -9.75
N TYR A 32 45.84 -13.32 -10.69
CA TYR A 32 45.71 -14.67 -11.24
C TYR A 32 46.97 -15.10 -12.01
N GLY A 33 47.53 -14.21 -12.84
CA GLY A 33 48.72 -14.53 -13.63
C GLY A 33 49.95 -14.77 -12.75
N THR A 34 50.16 -13.95 -11.72
CA THR A 34 51.24 -14.12 -10.75
C THR A 34 51.06 -15.39 -9.93
N TRP A 35 49.86 -15.66 -9.41
CA TRP A 35 49.60 -16.89 -8.67
C TRP A 35 49.77 -18.15 -9.54
N LEU A 36 49.28 -18.14 -10.79
CA LEU A 36 49.43 -19.27 -11.71
C LEU A 36 50.90 -19.51 -12.07
N TYR A 37 51.71 -18.45 -12.19
CA TYR A 37 53.16 -18.58 -12.35
C TYR A 37 53.84 -19.19 -11.11
N LEU A 38 53.48 -18.74 -9.91
CA LEU A 38 54.01 -19.31 -8.66
C LEU A 38 53.64 -20.79 -8.53
N TRP A 39 52.38 -21.13 -8.80
CA TRP A 39 51.86 -22.49 -8.68
C TRP A 39 52.47 -23.44 -9.72
N CYS A 40 52.48 -23.05 -11.00
CA CYS A 40 53.01 -23.90 -12.07
C CYS A 40 54.54 -23.91 -12.16
N GLY A 41 55.20 -22.79 -11.83
CA GLY A 41 56.62 -22.59 -12.09
C GLY A 41 57.55 -22.82 -10.90
N LEU A 42 57.13 -22.52 -9.66
CA LEU A 42 58.01 -22.57 -8.48
C LEU A 42 57.63 -23.66 -7.48
N TYR A 43 56.33 -23.81 -7.18
CA TYR A 43 55.86 -24.77 -6.18
C TYR A 43 55.60 -26.17 -6.73
N GLY A 44 55.42 -26.29 -8.06
CA GLY A 44 55.09 -27.56 -8.71
C GLY A 44 53.60 -27.91 -8.57
N VAL A 45 52.89 -28.05 -9.70
CA VAL A 45 51.44 -28.32 -9.73
C VAL A 45 51.07 -29.62 -8.99
N ASN A 46 51.93 -30.63 -9.10
CA ASN A 46 51.67 -31.96 -8.55
C ASN A 46 51.92 -32.05 -7.03
N ASP A 47 52.81 -31.22 -6.48
CA ASP A 47 53.21 -31.30 -5.08
C ASP A 47 52.23 -30.56 -4.14
N TYR A 48 51.59 -29.49 -4.63
CA TYR A 48 50.65 -28.66 -3.86
C TYR A 48 49.36 -28.35 -4.64
N TRP A 49 48.72 -29.40 -5.18
CA TRP A 49 47.48 -29.26 -5.95
C TRP A 49 46.35 -28.59 -5.15
N GLU A 50 46.06 -29.12 -3.95
CA GLU A 50 44.93 -28.65 -3.11
C GLU A 50 45.11 -27.19 -2.66
N LEU A 51 46.30 -26.85 -2.16
CA LEU A 51 46.62 -25.49 -1.74
C LEU A 51 46.54 -24.51 -2.93
N GLY A 52 47.01 -24.97 -4.10
CA GLY A 52 46.86 -24.30 -5.39
C GLY A 52 45.42 -23.87 -5.70
N CYS A 53 44.52 -24.84 -5.63
CA CYS A 53 43.09 -24.65 -5.86
C CYS A 53 42.42 -23.75 -4.81
N ILE A 54 42.78 -23.89 -3.53
CA ILE A 54 42.21 -23.08 -2.43
C ILE A 54 42.55 -21.60 -2.61
N VAL A 55 43.80 -21.27 -2.91
CA VAL A 55 44.21 -19.87 -3.12
C VAL A 55 43.58 -19.30 -4.39
N MET A 56 43.48 -20.09 -5.47
CA MET A 56 42.72 -19.69 -6.66
C MET A 56 41.26 -19.38 -6.34
N ALA A 57 40.59 -20.23 -5.58
CA ALA A 57 39.22 -20.02 -5.14
C ALA A 57 39.10 -18.78 -4.22
N GLY A 58 40.07 -18.55 -3.34
CA GLY A 58 40.14 -17.37 -2.48
C GLY A 58 40.28 -16.06 -3.27
N ILE A 59 41.12 -16.04 -4.31
CA ILE A 59 41.24 -14.90 -5.21
C ILE A 59 39.92 -14.67 -5.97
N GLY A 60 39.28 -15.74 -6.44
CA GLY A 60 37.97 -15.68 -7.08
C GLY A 60 36.88 -15.12 -6.17
N LEU A 61 36.84 -15.57 -4.92
CA LEU A 61 35.90 -15.07 -3.92
C LEU A 61 36.13 -13.58 -3.64
N LEU A 62 37.38 -13.16 -3.49
CA LEU A 62 37.73 -11.75 -3.29
C LEU A 62 37.30 -10.90 -4.49
N GLN A 63 37.51 -11.40 -5.72
CA GLN A 63 37.08 -10.72 -6.93
C GLN A 63 35.56 -10.54 -6.96
N VAL A 64 34.80 -11.61 -6.73
CA VAL A 64 33.33 -11.56 -6.69
C VAL A 64 32.85 -10.57 -5.63
N LEU A 65 33.46 -10.59 -4.44
CA LEU A 65 33.14 -9.67 -3.36
C LEU A 65 33.41 -8.21 -3.74
N THR A 66 34.54 -7.89 -4.39
CA THR A 66 34.80 -6.52 -4.87
C THR A 66 33.80 -6.03 -5.93
N VAL A 67 33.33 -6.93 -6.82
CA VAL A 67 32.27 -6.63 -7.78
C VAL A 67 30.95 -6.34 -7.06
N LEU A 68 30.60 -7.15 -6.06
CA LEU A 68 29.39 -6.96 -5.27
C LEU A 68 29.43 -5.63 -4.48
N PHE A 69 30.57 -5.26 -3.90
CA PHE A 69 30.72 -3.95 -3.24
C PHE A 69 30.45 -2.78 -4.19
N CYS A 70 30.82 -2.90 -5.47
CA CYS A 70 30.50 -1.90 -6.49
C CYS A 70 29.00 -1.83 -6.83
N HIS A 71 28.23 -2.89 -6.57
CA HIS A 71 26.77 -2.89 -6.77
C HIS A 71 26.04 -2.22 -5.61
N TRP A 72 26.47 -2.48 -4.37
CA TRP A 72 25.80 -1.95 -3.17
C TRP A 72 26.17 -0.51 -2.84
N PHE A 73 27.40 -0.09 -3.14
CA PHE A 73 27.90 1.23 -2.74
C PHE A 73 28.28 2.07 -3.96
N VAL A 74 27.47 3.10 -4.23
CA VAL A 74 27.72 4.05 -5.32
C VAL A 74 29.09 4.74 -5.20
N ALA A 75 29.54 5.05 -3.98
CA ALA A 75 30.86 5.64 -3.77
C ALA A 75 32.02 4.73 -4.21
N ILE A 76 31.91 3.43 -3.93
CA ILE A 76 32.90 2.42 -4.34
C ILE A 76 32.81 2.21 -5.86
N HIS A 77 31.61 2.17 -6.42
CA HIS A 77 31.39 2.12 -7.87
C HIS A 77 32.09 3.27 -8.60
N CYS A 78 31.90 4.51 -8.13
CA CYS A 78 32.57 5.68 -8.71
C CYS A 78 34.09 5.58 -8.62
N LEU A 79 34.63 5.03 -7.52
CA LEU A 79 36.08 4.90 -7.33
C LEU A 79 36.69 3.85 -8.26
N PHE A 80 36.04 2.68 -8.39
CA PHE A 80 36.61 1.51 -9.08
C PHE A 80 36.32 1.47 -10.58
N THR A 81 35.21 2.05 -11.03
CA THR A 81 34.74 1.99 -12.42
C THR A 81 34.79 3.33 -13.14
N CYS A 82 34.77 4.45 -12.41
CA CYS A 82 34.69 5.78 -13.03
C CYS A 82 35.95 6.63 -12.79
N SER A 83 36.14 7.62 -13.66
CA SER A 83 37.08 8.73 -13.48
C SER A 83 36.29 10.04 -13.38
N TYR A 84 36.68 10.91 -12.45
CA TYR A 84 36.13 12.26 -12.37
C TYR A 84 36.51 13.05 -13.63
N GLU A 85 35.52 13.69 -14.26
CA GLU A 85 35.72 14.45 -15.49
C GLU A 85 35.46 15.94 -15.22
N ARG A 86 36.34 16.83 -15.68
CA ARG A 86 36.13 18.28 -15.52
C ARG A 86 35.23 18.87 -16.61
N ASP A 87 35.25 18.27 -17.80
CA ASP A 87 34.44 18.69 -18.93
C ASP A 87 33.12 17.89 -18.99
N VAL A 88 32.01 18.60 -18.83
CA VAL A 88 30.67 18.02 -18.82
C VAL A 88 30.30 17.42 -20.18
N HIS A 89 30.86 17.93 -21.29
CA HIS A 89 30.57 17.40 -22.62
C HIS A 89 31.16 16.00 -22.86
N ARG A 90 32.28 15.68 -22.18
CA ARG A 90 32.94 14.36 -22.25
C ARG A 90 32.36 13.35 -21.27
N ALA A 91 31.73 13.80 -20.19
CA ALA A 91 31.17 12.94 -19.16
C ALA A 91 30.07 12.02 -19.69
N THR A 92 30.09 10.74 -19.33
CA THR A 92 29.07 9.76 -19.74
C THR A 92 27.96 9.63 -18.70
N THR A 93 28.28 9.86 -17.43
CA THR A 93 27.40 9.66 -16.28
C THR A 93 27.55 10.80 -15.28
N VAL A 94 26.53 10.99 -14.44
CA VAL A 94 26.55 11.98 -13.36
C VAL A 94 26.19 11.31 -12.03
N LYS A 95 26.95 11.64 -10.99
CA LYS A 95 26.62 11.30 -9.61
C LYS A 95 25.76 12.40 -9.03
N VAL A 96 24.54 12.06 -8.64
CA VAL A 96 23.59 13.00 -8.04
C VAL A 96 23.47 12.70 -6.56
N VAL A 97 23.83 13.67 -5.73
CA VAL A 97 23.70 13.59 -4.27
C VAL A 97 22.50 14.44 -3.86
N PRO A 98 21.39 13.83 -3.40
CA PRO A 98 20.22 14.58 -2.94
C PRO A 98 20.49 15.33 -1.64
N THR A 99 19.65 16.30 -1.32
CA THR A 99 19.61 16.93 0.00
C THR A 99 19.07 15.93 1.04
N PRO A 100 19.36 16.13 2.35
CA PRO A 100 18.84 15.26 3.40
C PRO A 100 17.31 15.12 3.31
N ASN A 101 16.80 13.89 3.48
CA ASN A 101 15.39 13.49 3.36
C ASN A 101 14.81 13.36 1.93
N ASN A 102 15.59 13.63 0.87
CA ASN A 102 15.13 13.52 -0.52
C ASN A 102 15.71 12.28 -1.24
N GLY A 103 15.73 11.13 -0.56
CA GLY A 103 16.18 9.85 -1.13
C GLY A 103 17.68 9.59 -1.03
N TRP A 104 18.20 8.74 -1.91
CA TRP A 104 19.58 8.22 -1.87
C TRP A 104 20.42 8.72 -3.05
N THR A 105 21.74 8.68 -2.88
CA THR A 105 22.68 9.01 -3.96
C THR A 105 22.60 7.97 -5.08
N GLU A 106 22.48 8.43 -6.32
CA GLU A 106 22.37 7.58 -7.49
C GLU A 106 23.31 8.04 -8.61
N MET A 107 23.71 7.10 -9.47
CA MET A 107 24.42 7.38 -10.72
C MET A 107 23.43 7.37 -11.87
N VAL A 108 23.26 8.51 -12.52
CA VAL A 108 22.31 8.68 -13.62
C VAL A 108 23.09 8.84 -14.95
N PRO A 109 22.67 8.18 -16.05
CA PRO A 109 23.29 8.38 -17.35
C PRO A 109 23.01 9.79 -17.90
N LEU A 110 24.04 10.44 -18.45
CA LEU A 110 23.90 11.76 -19.07
C LEU A 110 23.45 11.61 -20.53
N ARG A 111 22.26 12.11 -20.85
CA ARG A 111 21.66 12.04 -22.19
C ARG A 111 22.04 13.25 -23.03
N ARG A 112 22.09 13.02 -24.34
CA ARG A 112 22.45 14.00 -25.38
C ARG A 112 21.35 14.02 -26.43
N THR A 113 20.68 15.15 -26.59
CA THR A 113 19.69 15.35 -27.65
C THR A 113 20.19 16.45 -28.59
N LYS A 114 20.10 16.23 -29.90
CA LYS A 114 20.37 17.28 -30.90
C LYS A 114 19.11 18.13 -31.04
N LEU A 115 19.21 19.41 -30.73
CA LEU A 115 18.16 20.41 -30.96
C LEU A 115 18.01 20.70 -32.45
N LEU A 116 16.90 21.34 -32.82
CA LEU A 116 16.61 21.79 -34.20
C LEU A 116 17.69 22.74 -34.73
N ASP A 117 18.28 23.56 -33.85
CA ASP A 117 19.40 24.47 -34.14
C ASP A 117 20.76 23.78 -34.33
N GLY A 118 20.83 22.45 -34.26
CA GLY A 118 22.07 21.67 -34.35
C GLY A 118 22.93 21.66 -33.07
N ARG A 119 22.54 22.42 -32.03
CA ARG A 119 23.18 22.40 -30.71
C ARG A 119 22.88 21.10 -29.97
N ILE A 120 23.83 20.65 -29.14
CA ILE A 120 23.65 19.45 -28.31
C ILE A 120 23.16 19.86 -26.92
N LYS A 121 21.95 19.44 -26.56
CA LYS A 121 21.38 19.58 -25.22
C LYS A 121 21.81 18.41 -24.35
N LEU A 122 22.47 18.72 -23.23
CA LEU A 122 22.82 17.75 -22.19
C LEU A 122 21.76 17.77 -21.10
N TRP A 123 21.22 16.60 -20.78
CA TRP A 123 20.21 16.48 -19.74
C TRP A 123 20.22 15.11 -19.07
N PHE A 124 19.66 15.02 -17.87
CA PHE A 124 19.39 13.77 -17.19
C PHE A 124 18.11 13.89 -16.37
N GLU A 125 17.57 12.77 -15.93
CA GLU A 125 16.35 12.70 -15.12
C GLU A 125 16.69 12.09 -13.77
N PHE A 126 16.38 12.79 -12.68
CA PHE A 126 16.56 12.28 -11.31
C PHE A 126 15.26 12.43 -10.55
N GLN A 127 14.75 11.33 -9.99
CA GLN A 127 13.45 11.28 -9.31
C GLN A 127 12.31 11.93 -10.11
N LYS A 128 12.27 11.68 -11.43
CA LYS A 128 11.29 12.24 -12.38
C LYS A 128 11.41 13.75 -12.64
N VAL A 129 12.42 14.41 -12.09
CA VAL A 129 12.74 15.82 -12.39
C VAL A 129 13.77 15.87 -13.51
N HIS A 130 13.48 16.65 -14.56
CA HIS A 130 14.36 16.86 -15.71
C HIS A 130 15.38 17.96 -15.41
N TYR A 131 16.66 17.61 -15.49
CA TYR A 131 17.78 18.52 -15.30
C TYR A 131 18.48 18.79 -16.63
N THR A 132 18.56 20.06 -17.03
CA THR A 132 19.28 20.49 -18.24
C THR A 132 20.55 21.23 -17.86
N TYR A 133 21.61 21.05 -18.65
CA TYR A 133 22.87 21.77 -18.47
C TYR A 133 22.76 23.21 -18.97
N ASP A 134 22.97 24.18 -18.07
CA ASP A 134 23.05 25.60 -18.38
C ASP A 134 24.52 25.99 -18.65
N ALA A 135 24.81 26.40 -19.90
CA ALA A 135 26.15 26.74 -20.34
C ALA A 135 26.67 28.05 -19.70
N ASP A 136 25.78 29.00 -19.37
CA ASP A 136 26.15 30.30 -18.83
C ASP A 136 26.62 30.17 -17.38
N ARG A 137 25.93 29.32 -16.62
CA ARG A 137 26.21 29.10 -15.19
C ARG A 137 27.10 27.90 -14.91
N LYS A 138 27.39 27.07 -15.92
CA LYS A 138 28.17 25.82 -15.81
C LYS A 138 27.62 24.85 -14.77
N THR A 139 26.29 24.80 -14.64
CA THR A 139 25.58 23.96 -13.67
C THR A 139 24.34 23.35 -14.29
N PHE A 140 23.91 22.19 -13.80
CA PHE A 140 22.61 21.62 -14.16
C PHE A 140 21.50 22.28 -13.35
N ARG A 141 20.36 22.51 -13.99
CA ARG A 141 19.17 23.11 -13.37
C ARG A 141 17.92 22.34 -13.76
N ALA A 142 17.01 22.22 -12.80
CA ALA A 142 15.65 21.81 -13.08
C ALA A 142 14.96 22.89 -13.93
N PHE A 143 14.04 22.48 -14.79
CA PHE A 143 13.20 23.41 -15.53
C PHE A 143 12.21 24.08 -14.56
N GLU A 144 12.26 25.40 -14.43
CA GLU A 144 11.33 26.19 -13.62
C GLU A 144 10.40 27.00 -14.54
N LEU A 145 9.09 26.81 -14.38
CA LEU A 145 8.08 27.64 -15.03
C LEU A 145 8.01 28.99 -14.31
N ASP A 146 8.21 30.07 -15.06
CA ASP A 146 8.10 31.42 -14.55
C ASP A 146 6.63 31.82 -14.36
N THR A 147 6.11 31.54 -13.17
CA THR A 147 4.71 31.81 -12.77
C THR A 147 4.51 33.23 -12.23
N ASN A 148 5.59 34.00 -12.02
CA ASN A 148 5.54 35.34 -11.41
C ASN A 148 5.39 36.48 -12.44
N ARG A 149 4.91 36.16 -13.65
CA ARG A 149 4.69 37.16 -14.71
C ARG A 149 3.44 38.00 -14.43
N PRO A 150 3.41 39.28 -14.86
CA PRO A 150 2.24 40.12 -14.68
C PRO A 150 1.04 39.55 -15.44
N MET A 151 -0.17 39.79 -14.92
CA MET A 151 -1.42 39.28 -15.51
C MET A 151 -1.59 39.65 -17.00
N SER A 152 -1.09 40.81 -17.42
CA SER A 152 -1.09 41.25 -18.82
C SER A 152 -0.40 40.26 -19.76
N TYR A 153 0.70 39.64 -19.33
CA TYR A 153 1.40 38.61 -20.11
C TYR A 153 0.50 37.41 -20.43
N PHE A 154 -0.34 37.00 -19.47
CA PHE A 154 -1.26 35.88 -19.66
C PHE A 154 -2.50 36.27 -20.49
N GLN A 155 -3.02 37.49 -20.31
CA GLN A 155 -4.17 37.99 -21.09
C GLN A 155 -3.85 38.15 -22.58
N ASP A 156 -2.63 38.59 -22.90
CA ASP A 156 -2.16 38.77 -24.26
C ASP A 156 -1.68 37.47 -24.93
N SER A 157 -1.69 36.34 -24.19
CA SER A 157 -1.28 35.04 -24.70
C SER A 157 -2.25 34.53 -25.78
N LYS A 158 -1.69 34.11 -26.91
CA LYS A 158 -2.43 33.53 -28.05
C LYS A 158 -2.23 32.03 -28.20
N GLY A 159 -1.67 31.39 -27.17
CA GLY A 159 -1.30 29.98 -27.20
C GLY A 159 -0.03 29.71 -28.00
N LEU A 160 0.20 28.45 -28.34
CA LEU A 160 1.32 28.03 -29.18
C LEU A 160 0.98 28.25 -30.67
N GLU A 161 1.51 29.34 -31.25
CA GLU A 161 1.17 29.78 -32.62
C GLU A 161 1.89 29.02 -33.74
N THR A 162 3.10 28.49 -33.49
CA THR A 162 3.91 27.83 -34.52
C THR A 162 4.20 26.39 -34.17
N ASP A 163 4.22 25.52 -35.19
CA ASP A 163 4.56 24.10 -35.02
C ASP A 163 6.00 23.91 -34.50
N GLU A 164 6.90 24.86 -34.81
CA GLU A 164 8.26 24.92 -34.27
C GLU A 164 8.27 25.15 -32.76
N ALA A 165 7.48 26.11 -32.25
CA ALA A 165 7.37 26.37 -30.82
C ALA A 165 6.75 25.20 -30.06
N ILE A 166 5.79 24.49 -30.68
CA ILE A 166 5.21 23.26 -30.12
C ILE A 166 6.28 22.17 -30.02
N LEU A 167 7.09 21.99 -31.07
CA LEU A 167 8.14 20.98 -31.09
C LEU A 167 9.27 21.30 -30.11
N GLU A 168 9.67 22.57 -29.98
CA GLU A 168 10.65 23.05 -29.02
C GLU A 168 10.17 22.85 -27.57
N ALA A 169 8.95 23.30 -27.25
CA ALA A 169 8.35 23.11 -25.93
C ALA A 169 8.20 21.62 -25.59
N LYS A 170 7.82 20.78 -26.56
CA LYS A 170 7.74 19.32 -26.38
C LYS A 170 9.10 18.67 -26.16
N GLN A 171 10.16 19.15 -26.80
CA GLN A 171 11.54 18.66 -26.56
C GLN A 171 12.07 19.09 -25.18
N ASP A 172 11.61 20.22 -24.67
CA ASP A 172 12.04 20.75 -23.39
C ASP A 172 11.32 20.14 -22.19
N LEU A 173 10.01 19.94 -22.30
CA LEU A 173 9.14 19.56 -21.19
C LEU A 173 8.67 18.10 -21.25
N GLY A 174 8.70 17.48 -22.43
CA GLY A 174 8.13 16.16 -22.64
C GLY A 174 6.60 16.16 -22.68
N ASP A 175 6.01 14.96 -22.66
CA ASP A 175 4.56 14.77 -22.62
C ASP A 175 4.03 14.89 -21.17
N ASN A 176 2.78 15.35 -21.01
CA ASN A 176 2.07 15.46 -19.74
C ASN A 176 1.56 14.09 -19.27
N GLN A 177 2.47 13.19 -18.92
CA GLN A 177 2.16 11.84 -18.46
C GLN A 177 2.61 11.63 -17.00
N MET A 178 1.68 11.17 -16.17
CA MET A 178 2.00 10.66 -14.83
C MET A 178 2.28 9.15 -14.92
N GLU A 179 3.50 8.79 -15.28
CA GLU A 179 3.92 7.38 -15.31
C GLU A 179 4.50 6.94 -13.96
N MET A 180 3.79 6.05 -13.26
CA MET A 180 4.35 5.31 -12.14
C MET A 180 5.23 4.18 -12.68
N VAL A 181 6.55 4.26 -12.42
CA VAL A 181 7.51 3.23 -12.81
C VAL A 181 7.36 2.02 -11.89
N ILE A 182 6.99 0.87 -12.46
CA ILE A 182 6.96 -0.40 -11.73
C ILE A 182 8.37 -1.01 -11.80
N PRO A 183 8.93 -1.49 -10.66
CA PRO A 183 10.23 -2.14 -10.67
C PRO A 183 10.23 -3.37 -11.59
N GLN A 184 11.38 -3.68 -12.16
CA GLN A 184 11.51 -4.87 -12.99
C GLN A 184 11.54 -6.14 -12.14
N PHE A 185 11.18 -7.28 -12.74
CA PHE A 185 11.24 -8.58 -12.06
C PHE A 185 12.58 -8.85 -11.41
N MET A 186 13.68 -8.55 -12.11
CA MET A 186 15.02 -8.80 -11.61
C MET A 186 15.39 -7.92 -10.41
N GLU A 187 14.92 -6.68 -10.38
CA GLU A 187 15.18 -5.76 -9.25
C GLU A 187 14.51 -6.26 -7.98
N LEU A 188 13.22 -6.62 -8.10
CA LEU A 188 12.44 -7.14 -6.99
C LEU A 188 12.92 -8.54 -6.54
N PHE A 189 13.37 -9.36 -7.49
CA PHE A 189 13.97 -10.66 -7.20
C PHE A 189 15.29 -10.50 -6.45
N LYS A 190 16.16 -9.56 -6.84
CA LYS A 190 17.41 -9.28 -6.11
C LYS A 190 17.15 -8.85 -4.68
N GLU A 191 16.16 -7.97 -4.46
CA GLU A 191 15.77 -7.53 -3.11
C GLU A 191 15.28 -8.69 -2.24
N ARG A 192 14.58 -9.67 -2.82
CA ARG A 192 14.16 -10.89 -2.12
C ARG A 192 15.31 -11.86 -1.91
N ALA A 193 16.20 -12.00 -2.89
CA ALA A 193 17.33 -12.92 -2.84
C ALA A 193 18.38 -12.52 -1.79
N THR A 194 18.40 -11.27 -1.34
CA THR A 194 19.25 -10.84 -0.21
C THR A 194 18.63 -11.07 1.16
N ALA A 195 17.43 -11.64 1.24
CA ALA A 195 16.83 -12.03 2.51
C ALA A 195 17.75 -13.06 3.22
N PRO A 196 18.06 -12.88 4.52
CA PRO A 196 18.99 -13.76 5.24
C PRO A 196 18.61 -15.25 5.18
N PHE A 197 17.31 -15.55 5.18
CA PHE A 197 16.79 -16.91 5.09
C PHE A 197 17.10 -17.55 3.72
N PHE A 198 16.87 -16.84 2.62
CA PHE A 198 17.15 -17.36 1.28
C PHE A 198 18.65 -17.56 1.07
N VAL A 199 19.48 -16.61 1.51
CA VAL A 199 20.95 -16.73 1.46
C VAL A 199 21.41 -17.95 2.25
N PHE A 200 20.86 -18.17 3.44
CA PHE A 200 21.16 -19.34 4.27
C PHE A 200 20.73 -20.65 3.58
N GLN A 201 19.55 -20.70 2.95
CA GLN A 201 19.09 -21.89 2.22
C GLN A 201 20.00 -22.23 1.03
N VAL A 202 20.38 -21.24 0.23
CA VAL A 202 21.31 -21.44 -0.90
C VAL A 202 22.68 -21.90 -0.39
N PHE A 203 23.15 -21.34 0.73
CA PHE A 203 24.40 -21.78 1.37
C PHE A 203 24.33 -23.25 1.82
N CYS A 204 23.25 -23.68 2.48
CA CYS A 204 23.07 -25.08 2.87
C CYS A 204 23.01 -26.03 1.67
N VAL A 205 22.32 -25.66 0.60
CA VAL A 205 22.30 -26.44 -0.65
C VAL A 205 23.69 -26.51 -1.28
N GLY A 206 24.49 -25.44 -1.17
CA GLY A 206 25.89 -25.43 -1.57
C GLY A 206 26.73 -26.44 -0.79
N LEU A 207 26.53 -26.56 0.52
CA LEU A 207 27.21 -27.57 1.34
C LEU A 207 26.82 -29.00 0.93
N TRP A 208 25.54 -29.27 0.69
CA TRP A 208 25.09 -30.58 0.20
C TRP A 208 25.64 -30.94 -1.19
N CYS A 209 25.89 -29.94 -2.03
CA CYS A 209 26.51 -30.16 -3.33
C CYS A 209 27.99 -30.60 -3.21
N LEU A 210 28.67 -30.26 -2.10
CA LEU A 210 30.05 -30.66 -1.83
C LEU A 210 30.17 -32.10 -1.29
N GLU A 211 29.08 -32.68 -0.79
CA GLU A 211 29.03 -34.04 -0.22
C GLU A 211 28.52 -35.08 -1.25
N ASP A 212 28.86 -34.93 -2.54
CA ASP A 212 28.48 -35.83 -3.66
C ASP A 212 26.96 -36.00 -3.91
N MET A 213 26.09 -35.30 -3.16
CA MET A 213 24.63 -35.29 -3.32
C MET A 213 24.16 -34.24 -4.36
N TRP A 214 24.84 -34.17 -5.49
CA TRP A 214 24.65 -33.09 -6.48
C TRP A 214 23.24 -33.08 -7.09
N TYR A 215 22.63 -34.24 -7.34
CA TYR A 215 21.30 -34.34 -7.93
C TYR A 215 20.21 -33.71 -7.04
N TYR A 216 20.18 -34.08 -5.76
CA TYR A 216 19.23 -33.54 -4.79
C TYR A 216 19.45 -32.05 -4.54
N SER A 217 20.71 -31.62 -4.53
CA SER A 217 21.09 -30.21 -4.35
C SER A 217 20.61 -29.34 -5.52
N VAL A 218 20.83 -29.79 -6.76
CA VAL A 218 20.35 -29.09 -7.96
C VAL A 218 18.83 -29.01 -8.00
N PHE A 219 18.14 -30.11 -7.69
CA PHE A 219 16.68 -30.12 -7.62
C PHE A 219 16.14 -29.16 -6.55
N THR A 220 16.74 -29.18 -5.36
CA THR A 220 16.36 -28.29 -4.24
C THR A 220 16.59 -26.82 -4.60
N LEU A 221 17.72 -26.50 -5.24
CA LEU A 221 18.00 -25.14 -5.71
C LEU A 221 16.95 -24.66 -6.72
N MET A 222 16.57 -25.52 -7.68
CA MET A 222 15.53 -25.21 -8.68
C MET A 222 14.17 -24.95 -8.03
N MET A 223 13.79 -25.77 -7.04
CA MET A 223 12.56 -25.61 -6.27
C MET A 223 12.55 -24.27 -5.52
N LEU A 224 13.64 -23.91 -4.82
CA LEU A 224 13.79 -22.66 -4.09
C LEU A 224 13.69 -21.44 -5.03
N MET A 225 14.39 -21.47 -6.17
CA MET A 225 14.34 -20.41 -7.18
C MET A 225 12.93 -20.23 -7.75
N THR A 226 12.23 -21.33 -8.04
CA THR A 226 10.87 -21.29 -8.57
C THR A 226 9.90 -20.70 -7.54
N PHE A 227 10.03 -21.09 -6.27
CA PHE A 227 9.20 -20.56 -5.19
C PHE A 227 9.36 -19.04 -5.05
N GLU A 228 10.60 -18.53 -4.92
CA GLU A 228 10.84 -17.09 -4.83
C GLU A 228 10.37 -16.33 -6.09
N ALA A 229 10.57 -16.90 -7.28
CA ALA A 229 10.08 -16.31 -8.52
C ALA A 229 8.54 -16.19 -8.54
N THR A 230 7.81 -17.18 -8.01
CA THR A 230 6.35 -17.10 -7.90
C THR A 230 5.88 -16.01 -6.93
N LEU A 231 6.60 -15.80 -5.82
CA LEU A 231 6.31 -14.72 -4.87
C LEU A 231 6.53 -13.34 -5.50
N VAL A 232 7.66 -13.16 -6.21
CA VAL A 232 7.96 -11.92 -6.93
C VAL A 232 6.92 -11.66 -8.02
N LYS A 233 6.52 -12.69 -8.78
CA LYS A 233 5.48 -12.57 -9.81
C LYS A 233 4.13 -12.15 -9.20
N GLN A 234 3.78 -12.70 -8.03
CA GLN A 234 2.57 -12.29 -7.31
C GLN A 234 2.65 -10.82 -6.85
N GLN A 235 3.81 -10.38 -6.35
CA GLN A 235 4.02 -8.99 -5.93
C GLN A 235 3.93 -8.01 -7.11
N LEU A 236 4.52 -8.34 -8.26
CA LEU A 236 4.41 -7.54 -9.49
C LEU A 236 2.99 -7.45 -10.02
N LYS A 237 2.22 -8.56 -9.96
CA LYS A 237 0.82 -8.57 -10.38
C LYS A 237 0.00 -7.59 -9.53
N ASN A 238 0.18 -7.61 -8.22
CA ASN A 238 -0.53 -6.69 -7.32
C ASN A 238 -0.19 -5.22 -7.62
N MET A 239 1.09 -4.91 -7.91
CA MET A 239 1.52 -3.55 -8.27
C MET A 239 1.01 -3.10 -9.65
N SER A 240 0.88 -4.01 -10.61
CA SER A 240 0.35 -3.68 -11.94
C SER A 240 -1.17 -3.45 -11.95
N GLU A 241 -1.91 -4.12 -11.06
CA GLU A 241 -3.33 -3.86 -10.84
C GLU A 241 -3.57 -2.45 -10.29
N ILE A 242 -2.70 -1.96 -9.38
CA ILE A 242 -2.76 -0.59 -8.86
C ILE A 242 -2.56 0.46 -9.96
N ARG A 243 -1.65 0.20 -10.91
CA ARG A 243 -1.41 1.09 -12.06
C ARG A 243 -2.65 1.30 -12.93
N ASN A 244 -3.47 0.26 -13.10
CA ASN A 244 -4.67 0.35 -13.94
C ASN A 244 -5.79 1.21 -13.34
N MET A 245 -5.61 1.71 -12.11
CA MET A 245 -6.52 2.68 -11.48
C MET A 245 -6.21 4.14 -11.86
N GLY A 246 -5.14 4.41 -12.62
CA GLY A 246 -4.82 5.76 -13.10
C GLY A 246 -5.82 6.30 -14.13
N ASN A 247 -5.98 7.63 -14.17
CA ASN A 247 -6.83 8.31 -15.16
C ASN A 247 -6.25 8.11 -16.57
N LYS A 248 -7.06 7.55 -17.47
CA LYS A 248 -6.65 7.37 -18.87
C LYS A 248 -6.70 8.71 -19.62
N PRO A 249 -5.75 8.98 -20.53
CA PRO A 249 -5.80 10.17 -21.36
C PRO A 249 -7.10 10.24 -22.16
N TYR A 250 -7.69 11.43 -22.22
CA TYR A 250 -8.90 11.71 -23.00
C TYR A 250 -8.66 12.89 -23.95
N GLN A 251 -9.58 13.09 -24.88
CA GLN A 251 -9.48 14.12 -25.91
C GLN A 251 -9.95 15.47 -25.35
N ILE A 252 -9.17 16.53 -25.58
CA ILE A 252 -9.47 17.91 -25.18
C ILE A 252 -9.21 18.86 -26.34
N TYR A 253 -9.98 19.94 -26.42
CA TYR A 253 -9.76 21.00 -27.40
C TYR A 253 -8.67 21.94 -26.90
N ALA A 254 -7.61 22.12 -27.70
CA ALA A 254 -6.53 23.07 -27.46
C ALA A 254 -6.33 23.97 -28.68
N TYR A 255 -6.10 25.26 -28.43
CA TYR A 255 -5.85 26.26 -29.46
C TYR A 255 -4.36 26.26 -29.82
N ARG A 256 -4.04 25.68 -30.98
CA ARG A 256 -2.68 25.54 -31.52
C ARG A 256 -2.66 25.93 -32.99
N SER A 257 -1.60 26.60 -33.42
CA SER A 257 -1.45 27.02 -34.82
C SER A 257 -2.64 27.85 -35.31
N LYS A 258 -3.16 28.73 -34.43
CA LYS A 258 -4.29 29.64 -34.65
C LYS A 258 -5.64 28.98 -34.91
N ARG A 259 -5.79 27.69 -34.58
CA ARG A 259 -7.04 26.95 -34.71
C ARG A 259 -7.30 26.04 -33.50
N TRP A 260 -8.56 25.70 -33.26
CA TRP A 260 -8.94 24.71 -32.26
C TRP A 260 -8.67 23.30 -32.80
N ASN A 261 -7.76 22.59 -32.15
CA ASN A 261 -7.41 21.21 -32.48
C ASN A 261 -7.82 20.28 -31.33
N ARG A 262 -8.27 19.08 -31.68
CA ARG A 262 -8.46 18.02 -30.69
C ARG A 262 -7.14 17.31 -30.46
N ILE A 263 -6.65 17.40 -29.23
CA ILE A 263 -5.42 16.75 -28.79
C ILE A 263 -5.72 15.83 -27.62
N ARG A 264 -4.78 14.94 -27.29
CA ARG A 264 -4.92 14.14 -26.08
C ARG A 264 -4.45 14.93 -24.85
N SER A 265 -5.02 14.65 -23.69
CA SER A 265 -4.67 15.32 -22.43
C SER A 265 -3.20 15.14 -22.02
N ASP A 266 -2.57 14.05 -22.48
CA ASP A 266 -1.13 13.79 -22.26
C ASP A 266 -0.21 14.56 -23.21
N GLU A 267 -0.74 15.19 -24.26
CA GLU A 267 0.05 16.01 -25.18
C GLU A 267 0.03 17.49 -24.79
N LEU A 268 -0.63 17.86 -23.68
CA LEU A 268 -0.74 19.23 -23.21
C LEU A 268 0.61 19.80 -22.79
N LEU A 269 0.87 21.04 -23.19
CA LEU A 269 2.09 21.77 -22.89
C LEU A 269 1.75 23.09 -22.15
N PRO A 270 2.60 23.55 -21.24
CA PRO A 270 2.51 24.90 -20.67
C PRO A 270 2.42 25.97 -21.76
N GLY A 271 1.41 26.84 -21.67
CA GLY A 271 1.12 27.86 -22.68
C GLY A 271 0.01 27.48 -23.66
N ASP A 272 -0.45 26.23 -23.68
CA ASP A 272 -1.67 25.87 -24.41
C ASP A 272 -2.90 26.58 -23.83
N ILE A 273 -3.78 27.04 -24.72
CA ILE A 273 -5.12 27.50 -24.36
C ILE A 273 -6.07 26.32 -24.58
N VAL A 274 -6.73 25.86 -23.52
CA VAL A 274 -7.64 24.71 -23.56
C VAL A 274 -9.08 25.12 -23.33
N SER A 275 -10.02 24.41 -23.97
CA SER A 275 -11.43 24.52 -23.68
C SER A 275 -11.86 23.37 -22.77
N VAL A 276 -12.32 23.71 -21.56
CA VAL A 276 -12.76 22.75 -20.55
C VAL A 276 -14.29 22.69 -20.57
N GLY A 277 -14.85 21.64 -21.15
CA GLY A 277 -16.28 21.33 -21.09
C GLY A 277 -16.62 20.37 -19.96
N ILE A 278 -17.88 20.36 -19.52
CA ILE A 278 -18.41 19.27 -18.69
C ILE A 278 -18.33 18.00 -19.54
N ALA A 279 -17.76 16.93 -18.99
CA ALA A 279 -17.57 15.66 -19.69
C ALA A 279 -18.93 15.03 -20.05
N LEU A 280 -19.47 15.42 -21.21
CA LEU A 280 -20.59 14.76 -21.85
C LEU A 280 -20.05 13.49 -22.50
N ALA A 281 -20.75 12.37 -22.27
CA ALA A 281 -20.38 11.06 -22.76
C ALA A 281 -20.40 10.92 -24.30
N ASN A 282 -20.82 11.95 -25.05
CA ASN A 282 -20.83 11.99 -26.51
C ASN A 282 -20.43 13.39 -27.04
N PRO A 283 -19.23 13.54 -27.63
CA PRO A 283 -18.66 14.84 -28.02
C PRO A 283 -18.75 15.09 -29.54
N SER A 284 -19.93 14.98 -30.15
CA SER A 284 -20.12 15.23 -31.59
C SER A 284 -20.76 16.57 -31.93
N GLU A 285 -21.24 17.35 -30.96
CA GLU A 285 -21.92 18.62 -31.23
C GLU A 285 -21.57 19.66 -30.15
N ALA A 286 -20.50 20.41 -30.36
CA ALA A 286 -20.20 21.62 -29.58
C ALA A 286 -19.26 22.53 -30.39
N ASP A 287 -19.67 22.87 -31.62
CA ASP A 287 -19.12 24.01 -32.35
C ASP A 287 -19.91 25.25 -31.91
N ASP A 288 -19.47 25.92 -30.85
CA ASP A 288 -19.91 27.29 -30.60
C ASP A 288 -18.77 28.10 -29.97
N GLU A 289 -18.25 29.07 -30.72
CA GLU A 289 -17.17 30.00 -30.34
C GLU A 289 -17.57 31.00 -29.23
N SER A 290 -18.73 30.84 -28.61
CA SER A 290 -19.36 31.86 -27.75
C SER A 290 -18.94 31.82 -26.27
N THR A 291 -18.04 30.93 -25.86
CA THR A 291 -17.72 30.74 -24.43
C THR A 291 -16.22 30.82 -24.10
N ILE A 292 -15.50 31.79 -24.65
CA ILE A 292 -14.12 32.09 -24.22
C ILE A 292 -14.16 33.28 -23.26
N ILE A 293 -14.14 32.99 -21.97
CA ILE A 293 -14.06 33.97 -20.89
C ILE A 293 -12.61 34.43 -20.75
N ARG A 294 -12.31 35.70 -21.08
CA ARG A 294 -10.94 36.25 -21.08
C ARG A 294 -10.63 37.14 -19.86
N SER A 295 -11.66 37.57 -19.15
CA SER A 295 -11.58 38.44 -17.97
C SER A 295 -12.50 37.91 -16.86
N PRO A 296 -12.19 38.13 -15.56
CA PRO A 296 -13.13 37.86 -14.46
C PRO A 296 -14.47 38.59 -14.63
N ALA A 297 -14.47 39.72 -15.34
CA ALA A 297 -15.66 40.50 -15.66
C ALA A 297 -16.52 39.86 -16.76
N ASP A 298 -15.92 39.03 -17.62
CA ASP A 298 -16.59 38.34 -18.73
C ASP A 298 -17.08 36.94 -18.32
N ALA A 299 -16.75 36.52 -17.10
CA ALA A 299 -17.12 35.25 -16.53
C ALA A 299 -18.48 35.36 -15.82
N PRO A 300 -19.33 34.31 -15.84
CA PRO A 300 -20.41 34.21 -14.89
C PRO A 300 -19.81 34.35 -13.48
N PRO A 301 -20.30 35.30 -12.66
CA PRO A 301 -19.70 35.58 -11.36
C PRO A 301 -19.81 34.38 -10.41
N GLU A 302 -20.70 33.43 -10.72
CA GLU A 302 -20.85 32.10 -10.10
C GLU A 302 -19.63 31.20 -10.40
N SER A 303 -19.15 31.17 -11.66
CA SER A 303 -17.99 30.37 -12.06
C SER A 303 -16.69 30.89 -11.45
N VAL A 304 -16.52 32.21 -11.38
CA VAL A 304 -15.40 32.86 -10.67
C VAL A 304 -15.44 32.52 -9.19
N GLN A 305 -16.63 32.54 -8.58
CA GLN A 305 -16.80 32.15 -7.17
C GLN A 305 -16.46 30.69 -6.91
N VAL A 306 -16.87 29.76 -7.78
CA VAL A 306 -16.54 28.34 -7.61
C VAL A 306 -15.04 28.11 -7.77
N LEU A 307 -14.40 28.73 -8.77
CA LEU A 307 -12.95 28.65 -8.96
C LEU A 307 -12.17 29.21 -7.77
N VAL A 308 -12.62 30.34 -7.21
CA VAL A 308 -11.93 31.03 -6.11
C VAL A 308 -12.30 30.42 -4.75
N ALA A 309 -13.49 29.82 -4.56
CA ALA A 309 -13.89 29.24 -3.28
C ALA A 309 -13.41 27.79 -3.09
N CYS A 310 -13.11 27.07 -4.17
CA CYS A 310 -12.57 25.71 -4.14
C CYS A 310 -11.05 25.69 -3.96
N HIS A 311 -10.55 26.43 -2.96
CA HIS A 311 -9.11 26.51 -2.69
C HIS A 311 -8.78 26.00 -1.27
N SER A 312 -7.55 25.52 -1.08
CA SER A 312 -6.99 25.17 0.24
C SER A 312 -6.05 26.26 0.78
N LEU A 313 -6.01 27.44 0.15
CA LEU A 313 -5.13 28.55 0.51
C LEU A 313 -5.35 29.02 1.95
N VAL A 314 -4.25 29.16 2.68
CA VAL A 314 -4.22 29.68 4.06
C VAL A 314 -3.32 30.91 4.10
N ARG A 315 -3.82 32.01 4.69
CA ARG A 315 -3.01 33.21 4.92
C ARG A 315 -2.28 33.08 6.25
N PHE A 316 -0.96 32.92 6.20
CA PHE A 316 -0.09 32.87 7.38
C PHE A 316 0.65 34.20 7.46
N ASP A 317 0.36 34.98 8.52
CA ASP A 317 0.74 36.40 8.63
C ASP A 317 0.27 37.25 7.42
N GLU A 318 1.19 37.73 6.59
CA GLU A 318 0.90 38.52 5.37
C GLU A 318 0.94 37.70 4.09
N ASP A 319 1.58 36.53 4.10
CA ASP A 319 1.79 35.70 2.91
C ASP A 319 0.64 34.69 2.72
N LEU A 320 0.17 34.60 1.48
CA LEU A 320 -0.77 33.55 1.07
C LEU A 320 0.01 32.26 0.81
N VAL A 321 -0.30 31.17 1.51
CA VAL A 321 0.38 29.87 1.39
C VAL A 321 -0.61 28.82 0.88
N GLY A 322 -0.21 28.05 -0.12
CA GLY A 322 -1.06 27.04 -0.78
C GLY A 322 -0.63 26.81 -2.24
N ASP A 323 -1.46 26.12 -3.02
CA ASP A 323 -1.17 25.79 -4.42
C ASP A 323 -0.99 27.06 -5.28
N PRO A 324 0.12 27.21 -6.02
CA PRO A 324 0.34 28.37 -6.91
C PRO A 324 -0.81 28.62 -7.91
N LEU A 325 -1.49 27.57 -8.38
CA LEU A 325 -2.63 27.68 -9.29
C LEU A 325 -3.85 28.28 -8.58
N GLU A 326 -4.14 27.84 -7.36
CA GLU A 326 -5.20 28.40 -6.52
C GLU A 326 -4.90 29.88 -6.17
N LYS A 327 -3.64 30.19 -5.85
CA LYS A 327 -3.19 31.59 -5.63
C LYS A 327 -3.39 32.43 -6.88
N ALA A 328 -3.06 31.89 -8.05
CA ALA A 328 -3.26 32.54 -9.33
C ALA A 328 -4.75 32.80 -9.59
N CYS A 329 -5.66 31.87 -9.26
CA CYS A 329 -7.11 32.08 -9.36
C CYS A 329 -7.61 33.20 -8.43
N LEU A 330 -7.11 33.27 -7.19
CA LEU A 330 -7.47 34.31 -6.23
C LEU A 330 -6.97 35.70 -6.68
N ASN A 331 -5.73 35.76 -7.18
CA ASN A 331 -5.12 36.97 -7.74
C ASN A 331 -5.79 37.38 -9.07
N TRP A 332 -6.18 36.41 -9.90
CA TRP A 332 -6.89 36.61 -11.16
C TRP A 332 -8.25 37.27 -10.94
N ALA A 333 -8.96 36.86 -9.89
CA ALA A 333 -10.24 37.45 -9.50
C ALA A 333 -10.11 38.81 -8.77
N ASP A 334 -8.89 39.25 -8.45
CA ASP A 334 -8.57 40.43 -7.62
C ASP A 334 -9.19 40.37 -6.21
N TRP A 335 -9.20 39.15 -5.63
CA TRP A 335 -9.81 38.89 -4.32
C TRP A 335 -8.76 38.70 -3.25
N ASN A 336 -9.01 39.25 -2.06
CA ASN A 336 -8.14 39.13 -0.90
C ASN A 336 -8.77 38.21 0.16
N LEU A 337 -8.04 37.18 0.57
CA LEU A 337 -8.47 36.30 1.67
C LEU A 337 -8.41 37.07 3.00
N THR A 338 -9.56 37.28 3.64
CA THR A 338 -9.70 37.96 4.93
C THR A 338 -9.83 36.94 6.08
N LYS A 339 -9.11 37.15 7.19
CA LYS A 339 -9.26 36.35 8.43
C LYS A 339 -10.67 36.54 8.99
N ARG A 340 -11.58 35.58 8.79
CA ARG A 340 -12.82 35.48 9.59
C ARG A 340 -12.81 34.20 10.41
N ILE A 341 -12.39 34.33 11.67
CA ILE A 341 -12.65 33.34 12.71
C ILE A 341 -14.06 33.62 13.23
N ALA A 342 -15.04 32.82 12.82
CA ALA A 342 -16.34 32.80 13.47
C ALA A 342 -16.23 31.91 14.72
N LEU A 343 -16.15 32.52 15.90
CA LEU A 343 -16.35 31.84 17.17
C LEU A 343 -17.85 31.57 17.33
N ALA A 344 -18.29 30.34 17.07
CA ALA A 344 -19.62 29.89 17.45
C ALA A 344 -19.54 29.19 18.81
N ASN A 345 -20.18 29.77 19.83
CA ASN A 345 -20.40 29.12 21.11
C ASN A 345 -21.34 27.91 20.91
N PRO A 346 -20.93 26.67 21.26
CA PRO A 346 -21.75 25.50 21.07
C PRO A 346 -22.57 25.24 22.33
N SER A 347 -23.70 25.95 22.46
CA SER A 347 -24.71 25.63 23.47
C SER A 347 -26.09 25.79 22.87
N GLU A 348 -26.53 24.78 22.13
CA GLU A 348 -27.92 24.33 22.07
C GLU A 348 -27.95 23.03 21.26
N ALA A 349 -28.56 22.01 21.83
CA ALA A 349 -28.83 20.75 21.15
C ALA A 349 -30.14 20.95 20.38
N ASP A 350 -30.06 21.04 19.05
CA ASP A 350 -31.26 21.15 18.22
C ASP A 350 -32.11 19.88 18.34
N ASP A 351 -33.38 20.06 18.71
CA ASP A 351 -34.41 19.03 18.71
C ASP A 351 -34.60 18.45 17.29
N GLU A 352 -34.29 17.16 17.12
CA GLU A 352 -34.45 16.42 15.84
C GLU A 352 -35.91 16.35 15.34
N SER A 353 -36.89 16.75 16.15
CA SER A 353 -38.32 16.73 15.81
C SER A 353 -38.76 17.76 14.77
N THR A 354 -37.89 18.69 14.39
CA THR A 354 -38.21 19.81 13.48
C THR A 354 -37.74 19.59 12.03
N ILE A 355 -37.08 18.46 11.73
CA ILE A 355 -36.49 18.18 10.41
C ILE A 355 -37.47 17.39 9.53
N ILE A 356 -37.99 18.04 8.49
CA ILE A 356 -38.87 17.42 7.49
C ILE A 356 -38.02 16.60 6.51
N ARG A 357 -38.26 15.28 6.44
CA ARG A 357 -37.48 14.35 5.59
C ARG A 357 -38.19 13.92 4.31
N SER A 358 -39.52 14.07 4.27
CA SER A 358 -40.38 13.69 3.14
C SER A 358 -40.96 14.94 2.46
N PRO A 359 -41.03 14.98 1.12
CA PRO A 359 -41.69 16.08 0.40
C PRO A 359 -43.17 16.24 0.74
N ALA A 360 -43.84 15.16 1.18
CA ALA A 360 -45.26 15.17 1.53
C ALA A 360 -45.55 15.90 2.83
N ASP A 361 -44.56 15.98 3.72
CA ASP A 361 -44.69 16.61 5.04
C ASP A 361 -44.28 18.10 5.02
N ALA A 362 -43.79 18.59 3.87
CA ALA A 362 -43.38 19.97 3.67
C ALA A 362 -44.56 20.86 3.27
N PRO A 363 -44.60 22.13 3.73
CA PRO A 363 -45.60 23.09 3.26
C PRO A 363 -45.56 23.24 1.74
N PRO A 364 -46.71 23.31 1.05
CA PRO A 364 -46.75 23.36 -0.40
C PRO A 364 -46.02 24.59 -0.95
N GLU A 365 -46.04 25.72 -0.25
CA GLU A 365 -45.31 26.93 -0.66
C GLU A 365 -43.78 26.72 -0.65
N SER A 366 -43.25 25.96 0.30
CA SER A 366 -41.81 25.66 0.39
C SER A 366 -41.37 24.74 -0.75
N VAL A 367 -42.19 23.74 -1.08
CA VAL A 367 -41.96 22.86 -2.24
C VAL A 367 -42.02 23.67 -3.53
N GLN A 368 -42.99 24.58 -3.69
CA GLN A 368 -43.10 25.46 -4.86
C GLN A 368 -41.87 26.36 -5.03
N VAL A 369 -41.36 26.96 -3.95
CA VAL A 369 -40.13 27.76 -4.01
C VAL A 369 -38.94 26.90 -4.41
N LEU A 370 -38.80 25.69 -3.83
CA LEU A 370 -37.69 24.78 -4.10
C LEU A 370 -37.65 24.31 -5.56
N VAL A 371 -38.81 23.98 -6.14
CA VAL A 371 -38.90 23.46 -7.51
C VAL A 371 -39.01 24.56 -8.58
N ALA A 372 -39.42 25.79 -8.23
CA ALA A 372 -39.47 26.89 -9.18
C ALA A 372 -38.16 27.70 -9.21
N CYS A 373 -37.51 27.86 -8.06
CA CYS A 373 -36.31 28.70 -7.92
C CYS A 373 -35.03 27.87 -8.16
N HIS A 374 -34.80 27.52 -9.43
CA HIS A 374 -33.59 26.83 -9.89
C HIS A 374 -33.06 27.39 -11.22
N SER A 375 -31.78 27.19 -11.47
CA SER A 375 -31.07 27.54 -12.71
C SER A 375 -31.09 26.43 -13.77
N LEU A 376 -31.63 25.25 -13.41
CA LEU A 376 -31.64 24.06 -14.26
C LEU A 376 -32.32 24.27 -15.60
N VAL A 377 -31.74 23.72 -16.67
CA VAL A 377 -32.29 23.72 -18.03
C VAL A 377 -32.28 22.29 -18.54
N ARG A 378 -33.33 21.89 -19.27
CA ARG A 378 -33.36 20.57 -19.92
C ARG A 378 -32.98 20.71 -21.39
N PHE A 379 -31.81 20.20 -21.75
CA PHE A 379 -31.34 20.11 -23.12
C PHE A 379 -31.54 18.67 -23.58
N ASP A 380 -32.44 18.45 -24.54
CA ASP A 380 -32.88 17.11 -24.93
C ASP A 380 -33.42 16.25 -23.78
N GLU A 381 -32.77 15.11 -23.51
CA GLU A 381 -33.11 14.23 -22.39
C GLU A 381 -32.34 14.57 -21.12
N ASP A 382 -31.31 15.41 -21.22
CA ASP A 382 -30.41 15.69 -20.12
C ASP A 382 -30.79 16.98 -19.39
N LEU A 383 -30.86 16.86 -18.06
CA LEU A 383 -31.01 18.00 -17.17
C LEU A 383 -29.63 18.57 -16.86
N VAL A 384 -29.39 19.83 -17.22
CA VAL A 384 -28.12 20.54 -17.05
C VAL A 384 -28.26 21.64 -15.98
N GLY A 385 -27.21 21.86 -15.20
CA GLY A 385 -27.16 22.83 -14.11
C GLY A 385 -26.56 22.26 -12.82
N ASP A 386 -26.65 23.00 -11.71
CA ASP A 386 -26.05 22.64 -10.42
C ASP A 386 -26.56 21.27 -9.89
N PRO A 387 -25.67 20.30 -9.59
CA PRO A 387 -26.04 19.03 -8.99
C PRO A 387 -26.90 19.14 -7.73
N LEU A 388 -26.70 20.18 -6.90
CA LEU A 388 -27.50 20.42 -5.70
C LEU A 388 -28.94 20.79 -6.04
N GLU A 389 -29.15 21.57 -7.09
CA GLU A 389 -30.49 21.92 -7.57
C GLU A 389 -31.18 20.72 -8.20
N LYS A 390 -30.43 19.90 -8.97
CA LYS A 390 -30.94 18.62 -9.48
C LYS A 390 -31.37 17.70 -8.34
N ALA A 391 -30.57 17.63 -7.27
CA ALA A 391 -30.91 16.85 -6.09
C ALA A 391 -32.17 17.36 -5.39
N CYS A 392 -32.36 18.69 -5.28
CA CYS A 392 -33.57 19.29 -4.74
C CYS A 392 -34.82 18.96 -5.58
N LEU A 393 -34.72 19.05 -6.92
CA LEU A 393 -35.81 18.73 -7.85
C LEU A 393 -36.17 17.24 -7.80
N ASN A 394 -35.15 16.37 -7.73
CA ASN A 394 -35.33 14.93 -7.57
C ASN A 394 -35.91 14.56 -6.20
N TRP A 395 -35.44 15.19 -5.12
CA TRP A 395 -35.98 14.98 -3.77
C TRP A 395 -37.45 15.37 -3.71
N ALA A 396 -37.84 16.49 -4.32
CA ALA A 396 -39.23 16.94 -4.38
C ALA A 396 -40.13 16.02 -5.24
N ASP A 397 -39.56 15.11 -6.05
CA ASP A 397 -40.25 14.28 -7.04
C ASP A 397 -40.91 15.09 -8.20
N TRP A 398 -40.22 16.12 -8.68
CA TRP A 398 -40.66 16.94 -9.83
C TRP A 398 -39.76 16.73 -11.05
N ASN A 399 -40.28 17.05 -12.24
CA ASN A 399 -39.56 17.00 -13.50
C ASN A 399 -39.64 18.35 -14.21
N LEU A 400 -38.52 18.77 -14.82
CA LEU A 400 -38.47 19.92 -15.71
C LEU A 400 -38.69 19.47 -17.16
N THR A 401 -39.51 20.21 -17.89
CA THR A 401 -39.74 20.04 -19.35
C THR A 401 -38.92 21.03 -20.16
N LYS A 402 -38.76 20.79 -21.47
CA LYS A 402 -38.05 21.71 -22.39
C LYS A 402 -38.63 23.12 -22.45
N ASN A 403 -39.92 23.29 -22.12
CA ASN A 403 -40.62 24.58 -22.14
C ASN A 403 -40.64 25.27 -20.76
N ASP A 404 -39.61 25.04 -19.93
CA ASP A 404 -39.47 25.62 -18.59
C ASP A 404 -40.70 25.45 -17.69
N THR A 405 -41.42 24.35 -17.88
CA THR A 405 -42.55 23.96 -17.04
C THR A 405 -42.14 22.82 -16.13
N VAL A 406 -42.33 23.01 -14.82
CA VAL A 406 -42.01 22.04 -13.78
C VAL A 406 -43.28 21.29 -13.40
N ILE A 407 -43.25 19.97 -13.50
CA ILE A 407 -44.42 19.09 -13.36
C ILE A 407 -44.14 18.07 -12.25
N PRO A 408 -45.04 17.88 -11.28
CA PRO A 408 -44.89 16.84 -10.26
C PRO A 408 -45.08 15.43 -10.85
N LYS A 409 -44.28 14.45 -10.42
CA LYS A 409 -44.41 13.04 -10.84
C LYS A 409 -45.57 12.33 -10.14
N LYS A 410 -45.78 12.61 -8.85
CA LYS A 410 -46.73 11.91 -7.98
C LYS A 410 -47.61 12.83 -7.12
N SER A 411 -47.21 14.09 -6.93
CA SER A 411 -47.92 15.06 -6.09
C SER A 411 -49.18 15.60 -6.78
N LYS A 412 -50.23 15.91 -6.01
CA LYS A 412 -51.48 16.56 -6.48
C LYS A 412 -51.32 18.07 -6.74
N MET A 413 -50.12 18.61 -6.61
CA MET A 413 -49.83 20.01 -6.84
C MET A 413 -49.94 20.39 -8.32
N LEU A 414 -50.26 21.66 -8.60
CA LEU A 414 -50.39 22.16 -9.96
C LEU A 414 -49.01 22.35 -10.62
N PRO A 415 -48.87 22.08 -11.93
CA PRO A 415 -47.64 22.36 -12.66
C PRO A 415 -47.36 23.86 -12.69
N LEU A 416 -46.07 24.21 -12.64
CA LEU A 416 -45.59 25.59 -12.60
C LEU A 416 -44.83 25.92 -13.87
N LYS A 417 -45.24 26.98 -14.57
CA LYS A 417 -44.50 27.51 -15.71
C LYS A 417 -43.59 28.64 -15.25
N ILE A 418 -42.31 28.55 -15.56
CA ILE A 418 -41.34 29.61 -15.28
C ILE A 418 -41.38 30.63 -16.42
N PHE A 419 -41.58 31.90 -16.09
CA PHE A 419 -41.66 32.99 -17.07
C PHE A 419 -40.35 33.76 -17.17
N HIS A 420 -39.67 34.00 -16.04
CA HIS A 420 -38.40 34.73 -16.02
C HIS A 420 -37.52 34.27 -14.87
N ARG A 421 -36.22 34.10 -15.15
CA ARG A 421 -35.20 33.73 -14.16
C ARG A 421 -34.21 34.86 -13.99
N TYR A 422 -33.90 35.18 -12.75
CA TYR A 422 -32.74 35.99 -12.41
C TYR A 422 -31.73 35.09 -11.73
N HIS A 423 -30.62 34.86 -12.43
CA HIS A 423 -29.52 34.00 -12.00
C HIS A 423 -28.90 34.47 -10.69
N PHE A 424 -28.15 33.57 -10.04
CA PHE A 424 -27.55 33.86 -8.76
C PHE A 424 -26.44 34.90 -8.97
N SER A 425 -26.54 36.02 -8.25
CA SER A 425 -25.49 37.03 -8.29
C SER A 425 -24.61 36.91 -7.06
N SER A 426 -23.31 36.76 -7.28
CA SER A 426 -22.25 36.77 -6.27
C SER A 426 -22.31 37.97 -5.32
N ALA A 427 -22.65 39.15 -5.86
CA ALA A 427 -22.78 40.38 -5.09
C ALA A 427 -24.02 40.36 -4.17
N MET A 428 -25.12 39.75 -4.64
CA MET A 428 -26.42 39.74 -3.95
C MET A 428 -26.68 38.44 -3.18
N LYS A 429 -25.86 37.41 -3.37
CA LYS A 429 -25.92 36.06 -2.76
C LYS A 429 -27.31 35.39 -2.83
N ARG A 430 -28.06 35.62 -3.90
CA ARG A 430 -29.42 35.09 -4.10
C ARG A 430 -29.81 35.02 -5.57
N MET A 431 -30.87 34.26 -5.82
CA MET A 431 -31.58 34.13 -7.09
C MET A 431 -33.09 34.37 -6.91
N THR A 432 -33.76 34.82 -7.97
CA THR A 432 -35.20 35.10 -7.98
C THR A 432 -35.83 34.56 -9.26
N VAL A 433 -36.98 33.91 -9.15
CA VAL A 433 -37.73 33.37 -10.28
C VAL A 433 -39.18 33.82 -10.23
N ILE A 434 -39.71 34.22 -11.38
CA ILE A 434 -41.14 34.49 -11.57
C ILE A 434 -41.74 33.27 -12.26
N ALA A 435 -42.62 32.56 -11.56
CA ALA A 435 -43.34 31.41 -12.06
C ALA A 435 -44.85 31.65 -11.97
N GLY A 436 -45.65 30.84 -12.64
CA GLY A 436 -47.10 30.89 -12.48
C GLY A 436 -47.76 29.55 -12.73
N TYR A 437 -48.94 29.38 -12.15
CA TYR A 437 -49.79 28.21 -12.37
C TYR A 437 -51.18 28.65 -12.81
N MET A 438 -51.85 27.80 -13.60
CA MET A 438 -53.23 28.02 -14.01
C MET A 438 -54.17 27.45 -12.95
N VAL A 439 -55.15 28.24 -12.52
CA VAL A 439 -56.17 27.78 -11.58
C VAL A 439 -57.18 26.90 -12.33
N PRO A 440 -57.48 25.68 -11.86
CA PRO A 440 -58.44 24.80 -12.51
C PRO A 440 -59.82 25.47 -12.64
N GLY A 441 -60.33 25.59 -13.86
CA GLY A 441 -61.65 26.16 -14.15
C GLY A 441 -61.66 27.63 -14.57
N THR A 442 -60.52 28.33 -14.58
CA THR A 442 -60.39 29.71 -15.07
C THR A 442 -59.20 29.85 -16.03
N SER A 443 -59.24 30.82 -16.96
CA SER A 443 -58.09 31.16 -17.82
C SER A 443 -57.02 32.03 -17.14
N ASP A 444 -57.22 32.39 -15.87
CA ASP A 444 -56.33 33.29 -15.14
C ASP A 444 -55.07 32.57 -14.64
N THR A 445 -53.91 33.17 -14.93
CA THR A 445 -52.60 32.72 -14.47
C THR A 445 -52.23 33.43 -13.19
N LYS A 446 -52.07 32.68 -12.09
CA LYS A 446 -51.59 33.24 -10.84
C LYS A 446 -50.07 33.22 -10.82
N HIS A 447 -49.47 34.40 -10.68
CA HIS A 447 -48.03 34.57 -10.64
C HIS A 447 -47.52 34.41 -9.20
N ILE A 448 -46.38 33.75 -9.07
CA ILE A 448 -45.63 33.58 -7.83
C ILE A 448 -44.18 34.06 -8.06
N VAL A 449 -43.63 34.73 -7.06
CA VAL A 449 -42.22 35.14 -7.04
C VAL A 449 -41.51 34.29 -6.00
N ALA A 450 -40.56 33.47 -6.44
CA ALA A 450 -39.78 32.58 -5.59
C ALA A 450 -38.34 33.08 -5.48
N VAL A 451 -37.82 33.18 -4.26
CA VAL A 451 -36.47 33.67 -3.97
C VAL A 451 -35.71 32.63 -3.15
N LYS A 452 -34.46 32.35 -3.53
CA LYS A 452 -33.56 31.40 -2.85
C LYS A 452 -32.18 32.05 -2.73
N GLY A 453 -31.52 31.94 -1.58
CA GLY A 453 -30.22 32.59 -1.35
C GLY A 453 -29.72 32.45 0.08
N ALA A 454 -28.64 33.16 0.40
CA ALA A 454 -28.02 33.12 1.71
C ALA A 454 -29.00 33.62 2.80
N PRO A 455 -29.14 32.90 3.93
CA PRO A 455 -30.18 33.16 4.93
C PRO A 455 -30.04 34.54 5.58
N GLU A 456 -28.81 35.03 5.79
CA GLU A 456 -28.53 36.35 6.32
C GLU A 456 -28.98 37.47 5.38
N THR A 457 -28.84 37.27 4.06
CA THR A 457 -29.27 38.22 3.04
C THR A 457 -30.80 38.25 2.97
N LEU A 458 -31.44 37.09 2.92
CA LEU A 458 -32.90 36.98 2.84
C LEU A 458 -33.58 37.58 4.10
N LYS A 459 -32.95 37.46 5.27
CA LYS A 459 -33.44 38.06 6.52
C LYS A 459 -33.50 39.59 6.47
N ILE A 460 -32.58 40.23 5.75
CA ILE A 460 -32.48 41.70 5.65
C ILE A 460 -33.49 42.26 4.64
N MET A 461 -33.88 41.48 3.63
CA MET A 461 -34.72 41.93 2.49
C MET A 461 -36.17 42.30 2.82
N ILE A 462 -36.64 42.17 4.06
CA ILE A 462 -38.04 42.36 4.42
C ILE A 462 -38.48 43.85 4.42
N ARG A 463 -37.62 44.83 4.03
CA ARG A 463 -37.97 46.27 4.04
C ARG A 463 -37.38 47.12 2.87
N ASP A 464 -38.28 47.64 2.03
CA ASP A 464 -38.28 48.80 1.10
C ASP A 464 -37.83 48.63 -0.38
N LYS A 465 -38.35 49.50 -1.30
CA LYS A 465 -38.78 49.21 -2.72
C LYS A 465 -37.97 49.87 -3.90
N LYS A 466 -37.45 49.06 -4.85
CA LYS A 466 -37.56 49.01 -6.35
C LYS A 466 -36.90 47.69 -6.84
N ARG A 467 -37.53 46.86 -7.72
CA ARG A 467 -37.30 45.39 -7.89
C ARG A 467 -37.50 44.60 -6.58
N GLU A 468 -36.96 45.13 -5.49
CA GLU A 468 -37.37 44.98 -4.10
C GLU A 468 -38.90 45.22 -3.89
N GLU A 469 -39.63 45.82 -4.86
CA GLU A 469 -41.10 45.86 -4.85
C GLU A 469 -41.78 44.51 -4.95
N PHE A 470 -41.23 43.61 -5.79
CA PHE A 470 -41.75 42.26 -5.99
C PHE A 470 -41.22 41.27 -4.94
N GLU A 471 -40.21 41.68 -4.16
CA GLU A 471 -39.50 40.88 -3.15
C GLU A 471 -39.80 41.33 -1.70
N ARG A 472 -40.81 42.19 -1.47
CA ARG A 472 -41.28 42.58 -0.13
C ARG A 472 -42.46 41.72 0.34
N GLU A 473 -42.56 41.54 1.66
CA GLU A 473 -43.57 40.70 2.33
C GLU A 473 -43.51 39.21 1.94
N LEU A 474 -42.31 38.71 1.60
CA LEU A 474 -42.12 37.29 1.36
C LEU A 474 -42.44 36.50 2.64
N LYS A 475 -43.39 35.55 2.52
CA LYS A 475 -43.69 34.59 3.56
C LYS A 475 -42.52 33.61 3.66
N PHE A 476 -41.82 33.61 4.80
CA PHE A 476 -40.74 32.65 5.05
C PHE A 476 -41.30 31.23 4.94
N ALA A 477 -40.77 30.46 3.99
CA ALA A 477 -41.25 29.11 3.69
C ALA A 477 -40.50 28.02 4.47
N GLY A 478 -39.20 28.22 4.74
CA GLY A 478 -38.38 27.27 5.48
C GLY A 478 -36.90 27.31 5.09
N PHE A 479 -36.07 26.60 5.85
CA PHE A 479 -34.67 26.35 5.49
C PHE A 479 -34.54 25.00 4.78
N VAL A 480 -33.59 24.92 3.85
CA VAL A 480 -33.18 23.66 3.22
C VAL A 480 -31.80 23.30 3.78
N VAL A 481 -31.72 22.18 4.48
CA VAL A 481 -30.46 21.66 5.02
C VAL A 481 -29.99 20.53 4.12
N ILE A 482 -28.84 20.72 3.46
CA ILE A 482 -28.20 19.69 2.65
C ILE A 482 -26.94 19.26 3.40
N SER A 483 -26.88 17.98 3.76
CA SER A 483 -25.73 17.38 4.43
C SER A 483 -25.20 16.21 3.60
N CYS A 484 -23.89 16.04 3.56
CA CYS A 484 -23.29 14.81 3.03
C CYS A 484 -23.55 13.66 4.02
N PRO A 485 -24.32 12.62 3.64
CA PRO A 485 -24.64 11.53 4.55
C PRO A 485 -23.42 10.64 4.81
N LEU A 486 -23.32 10.13 6.04
CA LEU A 486 -22.30 9.14 6.38
C LEU A 486 -22.64 7.78 5.75
N LYS A 487 -21.62 7.01 5.35
CA LYS A 487 -21.82 5.61 4.95
C LYS A 487 -22.45 4.84 6.12
N PRO A 488 -23.48 4.00 5.88
CA PRO A 488 -24.28 3.38 6.93
C PRO A 488 -23.46 2.54 7.92
N ASP A 489 -22.39 1.88 7.44
CA ASP A 489 -21.57 0.98 8.26
C ASP A 489 -20.51 1.68 9.11
N THR A 490 -20.22 2.96 8.84
CA THR A 490 -19.09 3.70 9.44
C THR A 490 -19.16 3.71 10.97
N LYS A 491 -20.35 3.93 11.52
CA LYS A 491 -20.58 4.02 12.97
C LYS A 491 -20.30 2.69 13.69
N MET A 492 -20.66 1.57 13.05
CA MET A 492 -20.43 0.24 13.59
C MET A 492 -18.95 -0.11 13.59
N ILE A 493 -18.25 0.17 12.49
CA ILE A 493 -16.83 -0.12 12.31
C ILE A 493 -15.98 0.70 13.29
N VAL A 494 -16.23 2.00 13.41
CA VAL A 494 -15.48 2.87 14.33
C VAL A 494 -15.65 2.40 15.78
N LYS A 495 -16.87 1.98 16.15
CA LYS A 495 -17.13 1.42 17.47
C LYS A 495 -16.32 0.13 17.72
N GLU A 496 -16.30 -0.81 16.77
CA GLU A 496 -15.52 -2.05 16.88
C GLU A 496 -14.01 -1.79 17.04
N ILE A 497 -13.48 -0.77 16.35
CA ILE A 497 -12.07 -0.37 16.46
C ILE A 497 -11.77 0.21 17.84
N ILE A 498 -12.64 1.04 18.41
CA ILE A 498 -12.49 1.59 19.76
C ILE A 498 -12.59 0.49 20.82
N ASP A 499 -13.59 -0.39 20.70
CA ASP A 499 -13.82 -1.50 21.63
C ASP A 499 -12.63 -2.49 21.64
N SER A 500 -11.82 -2.51 20.58
CA SER A 500 -10.61 -3.32 20.48
C SER A 500 -9.31 -2.62 20.92
N SER A 501 -9.42 -1.59 21.77
CA SER A 501 -8.29 -0.81 22.33
C SER A 501 -7.44 -0.08 21.28
N HIS A 502 -8.00 0.27 20.11
CA HIS A 502 -7.31 1.13 19.13
C HIS A 502 -7.74 2.59 19.31
N LYS A 503 -6.81 3.51 19.04
CA LYS A 503 -7.08 4.95 19.01
C LYS A 503 -7.54 5.33 17.60
N VAL A 504 -8.75 5.89 17.49
CA VAL A 504 -9.30 6.41 16.23
C VAL A 504 -9.04 7.92 16.13
N VAL A 505 -8.66 8.37 14.95
CA VAL A 505 -8.18 9.74 14.65
C VAL A 505 -8.82 10.16 13.30
N MET A 506 -9.13 11.46 13.11
CA MET A 506 -9.68 12.07 11.87
C MET A 506 -8.77 13.23 11.34
N ILE A 507 -8.15 13.10 10.16
CA ILE A 507 -7.76 14.23 9.28
C ILE A 507 -8.94 14.53 8.42
N THR A 508 -9.14 15.80 8.16
CA THR A 508 -9.88 16.18 6.98
C THR A 508 -9.32 17.50 6.50
N GLY A 509 -9.36 17.72 5.19
CA GLY A 509 -9.18 19.05 4.60
C GLY A 509 -10.44 19.90 4.66
N ASP A 510 -11.57 19.32 5.10
CA ASP A 510 -12.86 19.99 5.25
C ASP A 510 -12.87 20.95 6.45
N ASN A 511 -13.87 21.83 6.49
CA ASN A 511 -14.05 22.80 7.56
C ASN A 511 -14.04 22.12 8.96
N PRO A 512 -13.30 22.67 9.94
CA PRO A 512 -13.22 22.13 11.30
C PRO A 512 -14.58 21.85 11.97
N LEU A 513 -15.62 22.62 11.67
CA LEU A 513 -16.95 22.42 12.23
C LEU A 513 -17.62 21.15 11.70
N THR A 514 -17.49 20.88 10.40
CA THR A 514 -17.98 19.64 9.77
C THR A 514 -17.22 18.44 10.33
N ALA A 515 -15.90 18.56 10.47
CA ALA A 515 -15.07 17.53 11.08
C ALA A 515 -15.52 17.19 12.51
N CYS A 516 -15.76 18.22 13.33
CA CYS A 516 -16.20 18.08 14.71
C CYS A 516 -17.62 17.49 14.80
N HIS A 517 -18.54 17.88 13.91
CA HIS A 517 -19.86 17.28 13.82
C HIS A 517 -19.76 15.78 13.50
N VAL A 518 -19.02 15.40 12.44
CA VAL A 518 -18.84 14.00 12.04
C VAL A 518 -18.17 13.19 13.15
N ALA A 519 -17.14 13.73 13.80
CA ALA A 519 -16.46 13.06 14.90
C ALA A 519 -17.37 12.86 16.14
N LYS A 520 -18.27 13.82 16.42
CA LYS A 520 -19.29 13.72 17.47
C LYS A 520 -20.35 12.67 17.14
N VAL A 521 -20.84 12.62 15.89
CA VAL A 521 -21.80 11.62 15.41
C VAL A 521 -21.22 10.20 15.49
N LEU A 522 -19.93 10.05 15.17
CA LEU A 522 -19.19 8.79 15.25
C LEU A 522 -18.68 8.46 16.67
N ARG A 523 -18.85 9.38 17.63
CA ARG A 523 -18.59 9.19 19.08
C ARG A 523 -17.15 8.77 19.45
N PHE A 524 -16.14 9.23 18.71
CA PHE A 524 -14.73 8.90 19.01
C PHE A 524 -13.90 10.04 19.62
N THR A 525 -14.51 11.18 19.94
CA THR A 525 -13.86 12.30 20.62
C THR A 525 -13.94 12.18 22.16
N LYS A 526 -12.77 12.26 22.83
CA LYS A 526 -12.64 12.57 24.27
C LYS A 526 -11.84 13.88 24.38
N LYS A 527 -12.17 14.73 25.37
CA LYS A 527 -11.87 16.18 25.49
C LYS A 527 -10.42 16.70 25.29
N SER A 528 -9.43 15.89 25.00
CA SER A 528 -8.06 16.36 24.80
C SER A 528 -7.24 15.35 24.02
N VAL A 529 -6.70 15.75 22.86
CA VAL A 529 -5.38 15.39 22.26
C VAL A 529 -5.44 15.61 20.72
N PRO A 530 -4.37 16.12 20.07
CA PRO A 530 -4.37 16.55 18.66
C PRO A 530 -4.30 15.35 17.69
N THR A 531 -4.79 15.56 16.46
CA THR A 531 -5.30 14.50 15.55
C THR A 531 -4.89 14.78 14.09
N LEU A 532 -4.41 13.73 13.37
CA LEU A 532 -4.01 13.72 11.95
C LEU A 532 -4.36 12.31 11.26
N VAL A 533 -5.21 12.13 10.21
CA VAL A 533 -5.45 10.89 9.32
C VAL A 533 -4.78 10.77 7.92
N LEU A 534 -4.76 9.51 7.44
CA LEU A 534 -4.95 9.10 6.04
C LEU A 534 -6.14 8.09 5.93
N ASP A 535 -6.79 7.95 4.77
CA ASP A 535 -8.08 7.23 4.54
C ASP A 535 -7.96 5.88 3.76
N GLU A 536 -8.78 4.86 4.13
CA GLU A 536 -9.47 3.87 3.26
C GLU A 536 -10.25 2.76 4.05
N PRO A 537 -11.39 2.22 3.55
CA PRO A 537 -12.30 1.34 4.30
C PRO A 537 -12.07 -0.16 4.07
N ARG A 538 -11.00 -0.75 4.65
CA ARG A 538 -10.89 -2.23 4.89
C ARG A 538 -10.17 -2.59 6.20
N VAL A 539 -9.92 -1.58 7.04
CA VAL A 539 -9.02 -1.65 8.20
C VAL A 539 -9.37 -2.77 9.18
N CYS A 540 -10.65 -3.00 9.47
CA CYS A 540 -11.04 -4.04 10.44
C CYS A 540 -10.67 -5.45 9.95
N HIS A 541 -10.86 -5.76 8.67
CA HIS A 541 -10.46 -7.04 8.09
C HIS A 541 -8.94 -7.20 8.06
N VAL A 542 -8.21 -6.13 7.71
CA VAL A 542 -6.74 -6.12 7.71
C VAL A 542 -6.17 -6.29 9.12
N ILE A 543 -6.73 -5.63 10.14
CA ILE A 543 -6.29 -5.79 11.53
C ILE A 543 -6.57 -7.22 12.02
N LYS A 544 -7.77 -7.76 11.75
CA LYS A 544 -8.12 -9.15 12.09
C LYS A 544 -7.15 -10.13 11.44
N GLN A 545 -6.90 -9.98 10.14
CA GLN A 545 -5.96 -10.82 9.39
C GLN A 545 -4.53 -10.67 9.92
N GLY A 546 -4.06 -9.44 10.14
CA GLY A 546 -2.71 -9.17 10.64
C GLY A 546 -2.46 -9.75 12.04
N ARG A 547 -3.44 -9.65 12.95
CA ARG A 547 -3.34 -10.28 14.29
C ARG A 547 -3.31 -11.81 14.20
N CYS A 548 -4.13 -12.40 13.34
CA CYS A 548 -4.11 -13.85 13.09
C CYS A 548 -2.75 -14.28 12.52
N THR A 549 -2.27 -13.61 11.47
CA THR A 549 -0.99 -13.93 10.84
C THR A 549 0.17 -13.81 11.82
N LEU A 550 0.23 -12.75 12.64
CA LEU A 550 1.29 -12.59 13.64
C LEU A 550 1.31 -13.74 14.66
N VAL A 551 0.13 -14.14 15.16
CA VAL A 551 0.01 -15.27 16.10
C VAL A 551 0.43 -16.58 15.45
N THR A 552 -0.01 -16.84 14.22
CA THR A 552 0.39 -17.99 13.42
C THR A 552 1.91 -18.03 13.25
N THR A 553 2.55 -16.92 12.85
CA THR A 553 4.00 -16.84 12.67
C THR A 553 4.77 -17.11 13.96
N LEU A 554 4.33 -16.56 15.09
CA LEU A 554 4.98 -16.82 16.38
C LEU A 554 4.87 -18.28 16.81
N GLN A 555 3.73 -18.93 16.56
CA GLN A 555 3.57 -20.36 16.84
C GLN A 555 4.48 -21.21 15.93
N MET A 556 4.54 -20.87 14.64
CA MET A 556 5.43 -21.56 13.70
C MET A 556 6.89 -21.48 14.14
N PHE A 557 7.36 -20.32 14.60
CA PHE A 557 8.73 -20.18 15.09
C PHE A 557 8.99 -20.96 16.39
N LYS A 558 8.04 -20.99 17.34
CA LYS A 558 8.18 -21.81 18.56
C LYS A 558 8.35 -23.29 18.21
N ILE A 559 7.48 -23.79 17.33
CA ILE A 559 7.48 -25.19 16.89
C ILE A 559 8.80 -25.51 16.15
N LEU A 560 9.24 -24.63 15.26
CA LEU A 560 10.49 -24.82 14.52
C LEU A 560 11.72 -24.82 15.44
N ALA A 561 11.76 -23.94 16.44
CA ALA A 561 12.83 -23.90 17.42
C ALA A 561 12.89 -25.19 18.27
N LEU A 562 11.74 -25.68 18.76
CA LEU A 562 11.65 -26.91 19.53
C LEU A 562 12.09 -28.13 18.71
N ASN A 563 11.57 -28.26 17.48
CA ASN A 563 11.94 -29.35 16.59
C ASN A 563 13.44 -29.31 16.24
N ALA A 564 14.01 -28.12 16.00
CA ALA A 564 15.43 -27.97 15.71
C ALA A 564 16.31 -28.40 16.89
N LEU A 565 15.95 -28.03 18.13
CA LEU A 565 16.71 -28.40 19.33
C LEU A 565 16.66 -29.91 19.60
N VAL A 566 15.48 -30.54 19.45
CA VAL A 566 15.33 -31.99 19.64
C VAL A 566 16.07 -32.77 18.54
N LEU A 567 15.93 -32.34 17.28
CA LEU A 567 16.59 -32.99 16.14
C LEU A 567 18.12 -32.85 16.22
N ALA A 568 18.64 -31.72 16.71
CA ALA A 568 20.08 -31.52 16.86
C ALA A 568 20.72 -32.59 17.74
N TYR A 569 20.08 -33.02 18.83
CA TYR A 569 20.58 -34.12 19.66
C TYR A 569 20.55 -35.46 18.92
N SER A 570 19.43 -35.76 18.25
CA SER A 570 19.29 -37.01 17.48
C SER A 570 20.32 -37.13 16.35
N GLN A 571 20.64 -36.01 15.69
CA GLN A 571 21.57 -35.99 14.56
C GLN A 571 23.04 -35.82 14.98
N SER A 572 23.33 -35.47 16.24
CA SER A 572 24.70 -35.33 16.74
C SER A 572 25.13 -36.48 17.64
N VAL A 573 24.47 -36.67 18.78
CA VAL A 573 24.88 -37.63 19.80
C VAL A 573 24.39 -39.03 19.47
N LEU A 574 23.10 -39.18 19.14
CA LEU A 574 22.53 -40.48 18.80
C LEU A 574 23.08 -41.03 17.47
N TYR A 575 23.52 -40.15 16.57
CA TYR A 575 24.22 -40.56 15.36
C TYR A 575 25.56 -41.27 15.67
N LEU A 576 26.31 -40.82 16.69
CA LEU A 576 27.54 -41.48 17.15
C LEU A 576 27.28 -42.86 17.78
N ASP A 577 26.09 -43.06 18.34
CA ASP A 577 25.60 -44.36 18.80
C ASP A 577 25.06 -45.22 17.62
N GLY A 578 25.27 -44.79 16.37
CA GLY A 578 24.94 -45.53 15.16
C GLY A 578 23.46 -45.51 14.76
N ILE A 579 22.68 -44.60 15.33
CA ILE A 579 21.25 -44.47 15.03
C ILE A 579 21.09 -43.59 13.78
N LYS A 580 20.54 -44.19 12.72
CA LYS A 580 20.18 -43.52 11.47
C LYS A 580 18.70 -43.75 11.17
N PHE A 581 18.01 -42.73 10.65
CA PHE A 581 16.64 -42.90 10.15
C PHE A 581 16.66 -43.43 8.72
N SER A 582 15.68 -44.27 8.38
CA SER A 582 15.46 -44.70 7.00
C SER A 582 14.91 -43.57 6.13
N ASP A 583 15.13 -43.65 4.82
CA ASP A 583 14.60 -42.69 3.84
C ASP A 583 13.06 -42.63 3.90
N THR A 584 12.41 -43.76 4.12
CA THR A 584 10.94 -43.86 4.25
C THR A 584 10.46 -43.13 5.51
N GLN A 585 11.15 -43.37 6.63
CA GLN A 585 10.89 -42.75 7.94
C GLN A 585 11.05 -41.23 7.88
N ALA A 586 12.15 -40.74 7.30
CA ALA A 586 12.43 -39.32 7.13
C ALA A 586 11.43 -38.63 6.18
N THR A 587 11.04 -39.29 5.07
CA THR A 587 10.08 -38.77 4.10
C THR A 587 8.69 -38.58 4.73
N ILE A 588 8.20 -39.58 5.47
CA ILE A 588 6.88 -39.51 6.13
C ILE A 588 6.87 -38.43 7.21
N GLN A 589 7.94 -38.36 8.01
CA GLN A 589 8.11 -37.33 9.03
C GLN A 589 8.11 -35.92 8.41
N GLY A 590 8.85 -35.73 7.31
CA GLY A 590 8.91 -34.47 6.57
C GLY A 590 7.58 -34.07 5.95
N LEU A 591 6.85 -35.01 5.33
CA LEU A 591 5.53 -34.75 4.74
C LEU A 591 4.50 -34.36 5.80
N LEU A 592 4.50 -35.05 6.94
CA LEU A 592 3.60 -34.74 8.05
C LEU A 592 3.90 -33.35 8.63
N LEU A 593 5.18 -33.01 8.80
CA LEU A 593 5.63 -31.70 9.25
C LEU A 593 5.15 -30.59 8.31
N ALA A 594 5.34 -30.78 7.00
CA ALA A 594 4.92 -29.83 5.98
C ALA A 594 3.39 -29.64 5.96
N ALA A 595 2.63 -30.73 6.06
CA ALA A 595 1.17 -30.69 6.11
C ALA A 595 0.67 -29.91 7.34
N CYS A 596 1.25 -30.15 8.52
CA CYS A 596 0.88 -29.43 9.74
C CYS A 596 1.18 -27.93 9.64
N PHE A 597 2.34 -27.54 9.10
CA PHE A 597 2.66 -26.12 8.89
C PHE A 597 1.71 -25.45 7.88
N LEU A 598 1.33 -26.16 6.80
CA LEU A 598 0.37 -25.66 5.83
C LEU A 598 -1.00 -25.41 6.48
N PHE A 599 -1.50 -26.32 7.30
CA PHE A 599 -2.80 -26.16 7.96
C PHE A 599 -2.80 -25.10 9.06
N ILE A 600 -1.67 -24.87 9.73
CA ILE A 600 -1.49 -23.74 10.64
C ILE A 600 -1.60 -22.42 9.87
N SER A 601 -0.90 -22.31 8.74
CA SER A 601 -0.88 -21.09 7.90
C SER A 601 -2.25 -20.70 7.35
N ARG A 602 -3.16 -21.68 7.20
CA ARG A 602 -4.54 -21.50 6.73
C ARG A 602 -5.57 -21.24 7.83
N SER A 603 -5.15 -21.06 9.08
CA SER A 603 -6.04 -20.71 10.19
C SER A 603 -6.74 -19.37 9.93
N ARG A 604 -8.05 -19.29 10.20
CA ARG A 604 -8.85 -18.09 9.94
C ARG A 604 -8.93 -17.17 11.18
N PRO A 605 -8.97 -15.83 10.97
CA PRO A 605 -9.20 -14.90 12.06
C PRO A 605 -10.64 -14.99 12.60
N LEU A 606 -10.82 -14.67 13.89
CA LEU A 606 -12.16 -14.57 14.46
C LEU A 606 -12.93 -13.37 13.88
N LYS A 607 -14.26 -13.52 13.77
CA LYS A 607 -15.16 -12.47 13.25
C LYS A 607 -15.19 -11.22 14.14
N THR A 608 -14.89 -11.35 15.43
CA THR A 608 -14.92 -10.27 16.41
C THR A 608 -13.50 -9.89 16.83
N LEU A 609 -13.23 -8.60 16.97
CA LEU A 609 -11.92 -8.10 17.35
C LEU A 609 -11.74 -8.13 18.88
N ALA A 610 -10.73 -8.86 19.35
CA ALA A 610 -10.42 -8.95 20.78
C ALA A 610 -9.73 -7.67 21.30
N LYS A 611 -9.93 -7.34 22.58
CA LYS A 611 -9.25 -6.21 23.24
C LYS A 611 -7.74 -6.45 23.39
N GLN A 612 -7.36 -7.69 23.69
CA GLN A 612 -5.98 -8.12 23.89
C GLN A 612 -5.16 -7.93 22.61
N ARG A 613 -3.85 -7.70 22.75
CA ARG A 613 -2.91 -7.59 21.61
C ARG A 613 -1.99 -8.80 21.57
N PRO A 614 -1.68 -9.33 20.37
CA PRO A 614 -0.67 -10.38 20.24
C PRO A 614 0.70 -9.85 20.67
N ILE A 615 1.54 -10.76 21.17
CA ILE A 615 2.91 -10.44 21.58
C ILE A 615 3.70 -10.02 20.33
N PRO A 616 4.43 -8.89 20.35
CA PRO A 616 5.05 -8.34 19.13
C PRO A 616 6.39 -9.00 18.77
N ASN A 617 7.10 -9.57 19.74
CA ASN A 617 8.45 -10.11 19.56
C ASN A 617 8.51 -11.56 20.03
N ILE A 618 9.26 -12.39 19.29
CA ILE A 618 9.59 -13.75 19.67
C ILE A 618 10.50 -13.79 20.91
N PHE A 619 11.41 -12.81 21.07
CA PHE A 619 12.32 -12.72 22.21
C PHE A 619 11.63 -12.07 23.43
N ASN A 620 10.57 -12.72 23.90
CA ASN A 620 9.91 -12.40 25.16
C ASN A 620 10.23 -13.51 26.18
N ALA A 621 10.35 -13.14 27.46
CA ALA A 621 10.56 -14.07 28.57
C ALA A 621 9.55 -15.23 28.55
N TYR A 622 8.27 -14.95 28.28
CA TYR A 622 7.25 -16.00 28.10
C TYR A 622 7.67 -16.98 27.01
N THR A 623 7.88 -16.53 25.77
CA THR A 623 8.22 -17.40 24.62
C THR A 623 9.51 -18.19 24.84
N LEU A 624 10.56 -17.56 25.36
CA LEU A 624 11.84 -18.22 25.64
C LEU A 624 11.68 -19.30 26.71
N LEU A 625 10.97 -19.01 27.80
CA LEU A 625 10.72 -19.98 28.87
C LEU A 625 9.86 -21.15 28.39
N THR A 626 8.85 -20.94 27.53
CA THR A 626 8.07 -22.09 27.00
C THR A 626 8.92 -22.99 26.15
N VAL A 627 9.74 -22.42 25.25
CA VAL A 627 10.62 -23.20 24.39
C VAL A 627 11.67 -23.94 25.22
N SER A 628 12.33 -23.27 26.17
CA SER A 628 13.35 -23.92 27.01
C SER A 628 12.79 -25.00 27.93
N LEU A 629 11.66 -24.76 28.62
CA LEU A 629 11.09 -25.75 29.54
C LEU A 629 10.47 -26.94 28.79
N GLN A 630 9.78 -26.71 27.66
CA GLN A 630 9.30 -27.81 26.82
C GLN A 630 10.46 -28.62 26.24
N PHE A 631 11.53 -27.96 25.79
CA PHE A 631 12.74 -28.65 25.36
C PHE A 631 13.31 -29.55 26.46
N ILE A 632 13.40 -29.08 27.70
CA ILE A 632 13.89 -29.89 28.83
C ILE A 632 13.02 -31.13 29.05
N VAL A 633 11.69 -31.00 28.97
CA VAL A 633 10.76 -32.15 29.10
C VAL A 633 10.94 -33.14 27.95
N HIS A 634 10.88 -32.65 26.70
CA HIS A 634 11.06 -33.46 25.50
C HIS A 634 12.40 -34.19 25.49
N PHE A 635 13.47 -33.47 25.83
CA PHE A 635 14.83 -33.99 25.91
C PHE A 635 14.98 -35.01 27.04
N GLY A 636 14.41 -34.75 28.23
CA GLY A 636 14.41 -35.69 29.34
C GLY A 636 13.69 -37.00 29.02
N CYS A 637 12.53 -36.92 28.36
CA CYS A 637 11.78 -38.09 27.90
C CYS A 637 12.56 -38.90 26.86
N LEU A 638 13.22 -38.23 25.91
CA LEU A 638 14.07 -38.87 24.91
C LEU A 638 15.27 -39.57 25.56
N LEU A 639 15.98 -38.91 26.48
CA LEU A 639 17.10 -39.49 27.22
C LEU A 639 16.68 -40.72 28.03
N TYR A 640 15.51 -40.66 28.68
CA TYR A 640 14.99 -41.78 29.45
C TYR A 640 14.70 -43.00 28.56
N VAL A 641 14.06 -42.81 27.40
CA VAL A 641 13.80 -43.89 26.43
C VAL A 641 15.10 -44.47 25.88
N VAL A 642 16.09 -43.64 25.58
CA VAL A 642 17.42 -44.09 25.11
C VAL A 642 18.13 -44.90 26.20
N GLN A 643 18.05 -44.47 27.46
CA GLN A 643 18.64 -45.19 28.59
C GLN A 643 18.00 -46.57 28.77
N GLU A 644 16.68 -46.65 28.77
CA GLU A 644 15.94 -47.92 28.87
C GLU A 644 16.22 -48.84 27.68
N ALA A 645 16.37 -48.29 26.47
CA ALA A 645 16.74 -49.05 25.30
C ALA A 645 18.15 -49.64 25.40
N HIS A 646 19.12 -48.90 25.97
CA HIS A 646 20.46 -49.43 26.24
C HIS A 646 20.50 -50.48 27.35
N LEU A 647 19.56 -50.45 28.30
CA LEU A 647 19.39 -51.50 29.30
C LEU A 647 18.81 -52.78 28.69
N ALA A 648 17.95 -52.65 27.67
CA ALA A 648 17.36 -53.77 26.95
C ALA A 648 18.32 -54.39 25.92
N GLU A 649 19.09 -53.57 25.19
CA GLU A 649 20.11 -53.99 24.22
C GLU A 649 21.45 -53.29 24.54
N PRO A 650 22.50 -54.02 24.96
CA PRO A 650 23.79 -53.43 25.29
C PRO A 650 24.48 -52.82 24.06
N ARG A 651 25.26 -51.76 24.29
CA ARG A 651 25.99 -51.04 23.23
C ARG A 651 27.05 -51.93 22.57
N GLU A 652 26.82 -52.32 21.32
CA GLU A 652 27.86 -52.89 20.47
C GLU A 652 28.71 -51.79 19.82
N LYS A 653 29.92 -52.12 19.35
CA LYS A 653 30.72 -51.19 18.55
C LYS A 653 30.02 -51.01 17.21
N VAL A 654 29.47 -49.82 16.97
CA VAL A 654 28.72 -49.55 15.75
C VAL A 654 29.66 -49.06 14.65
N ASP A 655 29.50 -49.65 13.48
CA ASP A 655 30.08 -49.15 12.24
C ASP A 655 29.20 -48.00 11.71
N LEU A 656 29.74 -46.78 11.70
CA LEU A 656 29.02 -45.59 11.28
C LEU A 656 28.79 -45.55 9.77
N ASP A 657 29.49 -46.35 8.98
CA ASP A 657 29.36 -46.39 7.52
C ASP A 657 28.45 -47.52 7.02
N ALA A 658 27.98 -48.40 7.92
CA ALA A 658 27.09 -49.49 7.55
C ALA A 658 25.70 -48.98 7.08
N GLU A 659 25.10 -49.74 6.15
CA GLU A 659 23.72 -49.55 5.69
C GLU A 659 22.74 -49.63 6.87
N PHE A 660 21.62 -48.91 6.75
CA PHE A 660 20.57 -48.88 7.77
C PHE A 660 20.12 -50.30 8.13
N LYS A 661 20.17 -50.62 9.42
CA LYS A 661 19.58 -51.83 10.00
C LYS A 661 18.62 -51.46 11.11
N PRO A 662 17.39 -51.99 11.09
CA PRO A 662 16.43 -51.71 12.13
C PRO A 662 16.89 -52.38 13.44
N ASN A 663 17.05 -51.57 14.49
CA ASN A 663 17.34 -52.05 15.86
C ASN A 663 16.30 -51.50 16.84
N LEU A 664 16.30 -52.00 18.07
CA LEU A 664 15.33 -51.61 19.10
C LEU A 664 15.42 -50.11 19.39
N LEU A 665 16.65 -49.60 19.53
CA LEU A 665 16.95 -48.22 19.87
C LEU A 665 16.47 -47.24 18.80
N ASN A 666 16.71 -47.52 17.52
CA ASN A 666 16.27 -46.72 16.38
C ASN A 666 14.75 -46.68 16.29
N SER A 667 14.10 -47.84 16.47
CA SER A 667 12.65 -47.92 16.47
C SER A 667 12.02 -47.10 17.61
N ALA A 668 12.62 -47.17 18.80
CA ALA A 668 12.20 -46.39 19.97
C ALA A 668 12.41 -44.89 19.78
N VAL A 669 13.58 -44.48 19.28
CA VAL A 669 13.94 -43.07 19.03
C VAL A 669 13.07 -42.48 17.93
N TYR A 670 12.78 -43.22 16.86
CA TYR A 670 11.89 -42.76 15.78
C TYR A 670 10.45 -42.57 16.26
N VAL A 671 9.88 -43.55 16.96
CA VAL A 671 8.52 -43.47 17.52
C VAL A 671 8.43 -42.31 18.53
N MET A 672 9.47 -42.13 19.36
CA MET A 672 9.55 -41.00 20.28
C MET A 672 9.65 -39.68 19.53
N ALA A 673 10.52 -39.55 18.52
CA ALA A 673 10.67 -38.32 17.72
C ALA A 673 9.36 -37.94 17.02
N MET A 674 8.64 -38.90 16.45
CA MET A 674 7.31 -38.69 15.88
C MET A 674 6.29 -38.25 16.94
N ALA A 675 6.31 -38.85 18.14
CA ALA A 675 5.45 -38.46 19.25
C ALA A 675 5.73 -37.03 19.74
N LEU A 676 7.01 -36.66 19.92
CA LEU A 676 7.47 -35.33 20.31
C LEU A 676 7.02 -34.27 19.31
N GLN A 677 7.05 -34.60 18.02
CA GLN A 677 6.62 -33.70 16.95
C GLN A 677 5.12 -33.43 16.99
N VAL A 678 4.30 -34.48 17.15
CA VAL A 678 2.84 -34.34 17.31
C VAL A 678 2.49 -33.58 18.60
N SER A 679 3.18 -33.89 19.70
CA SER A 679 3.05 -33.23 21.01
C SER A 679 3.34 -31.71 20.90
N THR A 680 4.44 -31.36 20.23
CA THR A 680 4.86 -29.97 20.01
C THR A 680 3.79 -29.17 19.27
N PHE A 681 3.18 -29.74 18.22
CA PHE A 681 2.10 -29.09 17.49
C PHE A 681 0.81 -28.97 18.31
N ALA A 682 0.41 -30.02 19.01
CA ALA A 682 -0.81 -30.05 19.80
C ALA A 682 -0.78 -29.04 20.96
N VAL A 683 0.35 -28.93 21.66
CA VAL A 683 0.51 -28.04 22.82
C VAL A 683 0.67 -26.58 22.40
N ASN A 684 1.46 -26.29 21.36
CA ASN A 684 1.79 -24.92 20.97
C ASN A 684 0.74 -24.24 20.06
N TYR A 685 -0.23 -24.98 19.52
CA TYR A 685 -1.35 -24.39 18.78
C TYR A 685 -2.26 -23.56 19.70
N ARG A 686 -2.34 -22.24 19.47
CA ARG A 686 -3.21 -21.34 20.24
C ARG A 686 -4.22 -20.61 19.38
N GLY A 687 -5.50 -20.97 19.52
CA GLY A 687 -6.58 -20.33 18.78
C GLY A 687 -7.02 -18.97 19.35
N ARG A 688 -8.02 -19.01 20.23
CA ARG A 688 -8.63 -17.83 20.84
C ARG A 688 -7.59 -17.07 21.70
N PRO A 689 -7.59 -15.72 21.67
CA PRO A 689 -8.66 -14.81 21.23
C PRO A 689 -8.52 -14.26 19.79
N PHE A 690 -7.55 -14.73 18.99
CA PHE A 690 -7.22 -14.11 17.70
C PHE A 690 -7.61 -14.96 16.48
N MET A 691 -7.54 -16.28 16.61
CA MET A 691 -7.87 -17.21 15.54
C MET A 691 -8.78 -18.34 16.04
N GLU A 692 -9.29 -19.14 15.10
CA GLU A 692 -10.10 -20.32 15.39
C GLU A 692 -9.35 -21.30 16.32
N SER A 693 -10.09 -21.97 17.19
CA SER A 693 -9.57 -23.02 18.06
C SER A 693 -9.22 -24.29 17.28
N LEU A 694 -8.43 -25.18 17.88
CA LEU A 694 -8.01 -26.42 17.22
C LEU A 694 -9.21 -27.26 16.76
N MET A 695 -10.30 -27.26 17.53
CA MET A 695 -11.53 -27.99 17.20
C MET A 695 -12.31 -27.37 16.04
N GLU A 696 -12.16 -26.06 15.81
CA GLU A 696 -12.79 -25.35 14.70
C GLU A 696 -11.97 -25.53 13.41
N ASN A 697 -10.64 -25.60 13.51
CA ASN A 697 -9.73 -25.91 12.39
C ASN A 697 -9.69 -27.41 12.07
N ARG A 698 -10.73 -27.90 11.38
CA ARG A 698 -10.88 -29.33 11.03
C ARG A 698 -9.66 -29.92 10.29
N PRO A 699 -9.03 -29.26 9.30
CA PRO A 699 -7.83 -29.80 8.64
C PRO A 699 -6.67 -30.07 9.62
N MET A 700 -6.37 -29.11 10.51
CA MET A 700 -5.32 -29.28 11.52
C MET A 700 -5.67 -30.38 12.52
N LEU A 701 -6.92 -30.43 12.97
CA LEU A 701 -7.41 -31.46 13.89
C LEU A 701 -7.28 -32.86 13.30
N TYR A 702 -7.75 -33.08 12.07
CA TYR A 702 -7.63 -34.39 11.42
C TYR A 702 -6.17 -34.79 11.17
N SER A 703 -5.29 -33.84 10.84
CA SER A 703 -3.85 -34.09 10.70
C SER A 703 -3.22 -34.56 12.02
N LEU A 704 -3.57 -33.91 13.15
CA LEU A 704 -3.08 -34.30 14.47
C LEU A 704 -3.68 -35.62 14.96
N LEU A 705 -4.97 -35.85 14.73
CA LEU A 705 -5.61 -37.11 15.11
C LEU A 705 -5.05 -38.28 14.30
N PHE A 706 -4.85 -38.11 13.00
CA PHE A 706 -4.25 -39.12 12.15
C PHE A 706 -2.80 -39.44 12.57
N SER A 707 -1.96 -38.43 12.76
CA SER A 707 -0.57 -38.63 13.18
C SER A 707 -0.46 -39.15 14.62
N GLY A 708 -1.26 -38.66 15.55
CA GLY A 708 -1.32 -39.18 16.92
C GLY A 708 -1.80 -40.63 16.97
N SER A 709 -2.80 -41.00 16.15
CA SER A 709 -3.26 -42.39 16.05
C SER A 709 -2.19 -43.30 15.45
N ALA A 710 -1.45 -42.83 14.44
CA ALA A 710 -0.33 -43.57 13.85
C ALA A 710 0.79 -43.78 14.87
N VAL A 711 1.18 -42.74 15.61
CA VAL A 711 2.17 -42.84 16.70
C VAL A 711 1.70 -43.82 17.78
N PHE A 712 0.45 -43.75 18.20
CA PHE A 712 -0.10 -44.66 19.21
C PHE A 712 -0.13 -46.12 18.72
N ALA A 713 -0.50 -46.35 17.45
CA ALA A 713 -0.51 -47.68 16.85
C ALA A 713 0.90 -48.29 16.76
N LEU A 714 1.90 -47.48 16.38
CA LEU A 714 3.31 -47.86 16.34
C LEU A 714 3.87 -48.10 17.75
N ALA A 715 3.60 -47.20 18.71
CA ALA A 715 4.05 -47.32 20.09
C ALA A 715 3.41 -48.49 20.83
N SER A 716 2.14 -48.83 20.53
CA SER A 716 1.41 -49.93 21.18
C SER A 716 1.55 -51.26 20.45
N GLY A 717 2.19 -51.30 19.27
CA GLY A 717 2.37 -52.52 18.47
C GLY A 717 1.03 -53.18 18.08
N LEU A 718 -0.03 -52.37 17.88
CA LEU A 718 -1.37 -52.86 17.55
C LEU A 718 -1.46 -53.44 16.14
N SER A 719 -0.62 -52.96 15.22
CA SER A 719 -0.57 -53.40 13.83
C SER A 719 0.85 -53.80 13.43
N PRO A 720 1.16 -55.11 13.41
CA PRO A 720 2.46 -55.61 12.96
C PRO A 720 2.78 -55.23 11.52
N GLU A 721 1.77 -55.18 10.65
CA GLU A 721 1.92 -54.77 9.25
C GLU A 721 2.38 -53.31 9.10
N LEU A 722 1.93 -52.43 9.99
CA LEU A 722 2.35 -51.03 10.00
C LEU A 722 3.80 -50.91 10.48
N THR A 723 4.18 -51.66 11.51
CA THR A 723 5.55 -51.71 12.04
C THR A 723 6.54 -52.18 10.96
N GLU A 724 6.19 -53.21 10.19
CA GLU A 724 7.03 -53.71 9.10
C GLU A 724 7.17 -52.70 7.95
N LYS A 725 6.07 -52.03 7.54
CA LYS A 725 6.10 -51.00 6.49
C LYS A 725 6.93 -49.76 6.85
N PHE A 726 7.07 -49.47 8.14
CA PHE A 726 7.90 -48.37 8.64
C PHE A 726 9.34 -48.82 8.96
N GLU A 727 9.70 -50.07 8.64
CA GLU A 727 11.01 -50.67 8.92
C GLU A 727 11.37 -50.60 10.42
N LEU A 728 10.39 -50.87 11.29
CA LEU A 728 10.55 -50.85 12.74
C LEU A 728 10.65 -52.27 13.30
N VAL A 729 11.39 -52.42 14.40
CA VAL A 729 11.48 -53.67 15.17
C VAL A 729 10.29 -53.79 16.11
N GLN A 730 9.78 -55.01 16.29
CA GLN A 730 8.73 -55.27 17.29
C GLN A 730 9.29 -55.08 18.70
N LEU A 731 8.73 -54.11 19.42
CA LEU A 731 9.16 -53.76 20.77
C LEU A 731 8.73 -54.83 21.80
N PRO A 732 9.60 -55.25 22.73
CA PRO A 732 9.23 -56.10 23.86
C PRO A 732 8.11 -55.47 24.68
N THR A 733 7.19 -56.29 25.21
CA THR A 733 5.98 -55.81 25.92
C THR A 733 6.27 -54.89 27.10
N GLN A 734 7.37 -55.14 27.83
CA GLN A 734 7.82 -54.29 28.94
C GLN A 734 8.27 -52.91 28.44
N PHE A 735 9.15 -52.88 27.43
CA PHE A 735 9.66 -51.65 26.82
C PHE A 735 8.56 -50.83 26.15
N ARG A 736 7.57 -51.51 25.55
CA ARG A 736 6.39 -50.89 24.95
C ARG A 736 5.57 -50.06 25.94
N ASN A 737 5.34 -50.61 27.14
CA ASN A 737 4.60 -49.91 28.19
C ASN A 737 5.38 -48.68 28.70
N VAL A 738 6.70 -48.79 28.78
CA VAL A 738 7.60 -47.67 29.12
C VAL A 738 7.51 -46.57 28.06
N LEU A 739 7.57 -46.94 26.77
CA LEU A 739 7.47 -45.99 25.66
C LEU A 739 6.12 -45.25 25.64
N VAL A 740 5.01 -45.97 25.76
CA VAL A 740 3.65 -45.37 25.81
C VAL A 740 3.48 -44.47 27.04
N SER A 741 4.00 -44.89 28.20
CA SER A 741 4.00 -44.07 29.41
C SER A 741 4.81 -42.79 29.21
N CYS A 742 6.00 -42.89 28.61
CA CYS A 742 6.88 -41.74 28.36
C CYS A 742 6.23 -40.72 27.42
N VAL A 743 5.62 -41.18 26.31
CA VAL A 743 4.86 -40.32 25.39
C VAL A 743 3.70 -39.61 26.07
N THR A 744 3.00 -40.31 26.97
CA THR A 744 1.88 -39.72 27.72
C THR A 744 2.37 -38.66 28.71
N VAL A 745 3.46 -38.95 29.43
CA VAL A 745 4.09 -38.01 30.38
C VAL A 745 4.59 -36.76 29.64
N ASP A 746 5.25 -36.93 28.49
CA ASP A 746 5.73 -35.83 27.66
C ASP A 746 4.59 -34.87 27.29
N LEU A 747 3.51 -35.40 26.72
CA LEU A 747 2.37 -34.60 26.27
C LEU A 747 1.72 -33.83 27.44
N VAL A 748 1.50 -34.51 28.57
CA VAL A 748 0.86 -33.91 29.75
C VAL A 748 1.78 -32.87 30.38
N ALA A 749 3.06 -33.16 30.56
CA ALA A 749 4.02 -32.25 31.18
C ALA A 749 4.22 -30.99 30.32
N CYS A 750 4.41 -31.13 29.00
CA CYS A 750 4.53 -30.00 28.08
C CYS A 750 3.26 -29.14 28.06
N PHE A 751 2.07 -29.76 28.12
CA PHE A 751 0.80 -29.04 28.22
C PHE A 751 0.71 -28.24 29.53
N VAL A 752 1.03 -28.85 30.67
CA VAL A 752 0.99 -28.19 31.99
C VAL A 752 1.98 -27.02 32.04
N VAL A 753 3.20 -27.21 31.54
CA VAL A 753 4.23 -26.17 31.46
C VAL A 753 3.75 -24.96 30.64
N ASP A 754 3.20 -25.17 29.44
CA ASP A 754 2.69 -24.04 28.65
C ASP A 754 1.56 -23.30 29.35
N ARG A 755 0.62 -24.02 30.00
CA ARG A 755 -0.52 -23.41 30.69
C ARG A 755 -0.10 -22.60 31.90
N ILE A 756 0.83 -23.11 32.72
CA ILE A 756 1.36 -22.40 33.88
C ILE A 756 2.12 -21.14 33.43
N LEU A 757 3.02 -21.25 32.44
CA LEU A 757 3.74 -20.09 31.93
C LEU A 757 2.81 -19.06 31.28
N CYS A 758 1.75 -19.51 30.60
CA CYS A 758 0.73 -18.63 30.06
C CYS A 758 0.00 -17.86 31.16
N PHE A 759 -0.30 -18.52 32.27
CA PHE A 759 -0.99 -17.90 33.38
C PHE A 759 -0.08 -16.89 34.13
N LEU A 760 1.19 -17.23 34.33
CA LEU A 760 2.14 -16.41 35.10
C LEU A 760 2.74 -15.25 34.29
N LEU A 761 3.10 -15.50 33.02
CA LEU A 761 3.89 -14.57 32.19
C LEU A 761 3.18 -14.21 30.89
N GLY A 762 2.08 -14.88 30.57
CA GLY A 762 1.28 -14.60 29.38
C GLY A 762 0.36 -13.40 29.53
N ASP A 763 0.66 -12.49 30.47
CA ASP A 763 -0.02 -11.20 30.66
C ASP A 763 -0.01 -10.41 29.35
N MET A 764 -1.05 -10.67 28.56
CA MET A 764 -1.41 -9.89 27.40
C MET A 764 -1.99 -8.59 27.93
N ARG A 765 -1.10 -7.64 28.24
CA ARG A 765 -1.45 -6.27 28.65
C ARG A 765 -2.59 -5.76 27.75
N ALA A 766 -3.75 -5.53 28.35
CA ALA A 766 -4.97 -5.05 27.69
C ALA A 766 -4.90 -3.57 27.30
#